data_AF-A0A8C9Y7E7-F1
#
_entry.id   AF-A0A8C9Y7E7-F1
#
_cell.length_a   1.000
_cell.length_b   1.000
_cell.length_c   1.000
_cell.angle_alpha   90.00
_cell.angle_beta   90.00
_cell.angle_gamma   90.00
#
_symmetry.space_group_name_H-M   'P 1'
#
loop_
_entity.id
_entity.type
_entity.pdbx_description
1 polymer ?
#
loop_
_entity_poly.entity_id
_entity_poly.type
_entity_poly.pdbx_seq_one_letter_code
_entity_poly.pdbx_strand_id
1 'polypeptide(L)'
;MASSSYLEPNLNHSAVGGLERPSGSMDRVLKIFHYFETNSEPCTWASNIRHGDATDVRGVIQKIAEIHKLRCMSSLGLRLTHLHSDALHWLHPDLGVCHIREKYEKQHPQEEWRYELRMRYLPKGYLSHFSEDKPSLNYLYHQVKSDYMHHIADQVDQDVALKLGCLEIRRFFREMPGNALDKKSNYELLEKDVGLRRFFPKSLLDSLKAKTLRKQIQQTFKQFANLNDEQSIHKFFEILSPIYRFDKECFKCALGSSWVISVELAIGPEEGISYLTDKGSMPTHLANFNQVQSIQYSALEEKDRKGMLQLNVAGAPEPLTVTTALLTTAENMADLIDGYCRLVSLATHSFIVRVHKDVSWLFFFPSPLSSGSAETDDYAEIIDEEDTYTMPSTRDYEIQRDRIELGRCIGEGQFGDVHQGVYISPENPALSVAVKTCKNSTSDSVREKFLQEALTMRQFDHPHIVKLMGVITDNPVWIIMELCTLGELRSFLQVRKYSLDLASLILYSYQLSTALAYLESKRFVHRDIAARNVLVSTVDCVKLGDFGLSRYMEDSSYYKASKGKLPIKWMAPESINFRRFTTASDVWMFGVCMWEILMFGIKPFQGVKNNDVIGRIENGERLAMPPQCPPTLYSLMTKCWSYDPSKRPRFTELKTQLSTILEEEKLQQKERSRMEMRRQVTVSWDSGGTDEAPPKPSRPGYPSPRSSEGFYPSPQHPGHYQMAGYPGPHTLPSVPSALYPPPAAMLDTHHATHTPATTSTHTRTAVDMQQCVGQQCLLMEEQLMIQQQQMEEDQRWLEQEERLLKPDSRSSRGSLDREDGGSYFSSTLSQLVFCMSLPGLTAQHPHTDNLCSVRQPVTHCFLYAVMVQLQPQEISPPPTANLDRSNDKVYENVTGLVKAVIEMSSKIQPAPPEEYVPMVKDVGLALRTLLATVDETLPQLPASTHREIEMAQKLLNSDLAELIGKMKLAQQYVMTSLQQDYKKQMLTAAHALAVDAKNLLDVIDQSRLKMMSQSRPH
;
A
#
# COMPACT_ATOMS: atom_id res chain seq x y z
N MET A 1 6.74 23.00 -54.85
CA MET A 1 6.08 23.06 -56.18
C MET A 1 5.28 21.78 -56.38
N ALA A 2 4.38 21.74 -57.37
CA ALA A 2 3.48 20.60 -57.64
C ALA A 2 4.23 19.40 -58.29
N SER A 3 3.64 18.25 -58.66
CA SER A 3 2.21 17.94 -58.93
C SER A 3 1.89 16.43 -58.99
N SER A 4 0.64 16.08 -58.64
CA SER A 4 -0.25 15.03 -59.21
C SER A 4 0.18 13.55 -59.33
N SER A 5 -0.53 12.70 -58.60
CA SER A 5 -1.32 11.52 -59.04
C SER A 5 -0.85 10.61 -60.19
N TYR A 6 -0.97 9.29 -59.95
CA TYR A 6 -1.40 8.31 -60.97
C TYR A 6 -2.61 7.51 -60.45
N LEU A 7 -3.47 7.07 -61.37
CA LEU A 7 -4.67 6.24 -61.15
C LEU A 7 -4.45 4.85 -61.77
N GLU A 8 -5.05 3.82 -61.17
CA GLU A 8 -5.37 2.55 -61.83
C GLU A 8 -6.80 2.08 -61.45
N PRO A 9 -7.45 1.19 -62.24
CA PRO A 9 -8.90 1.23 -62.42
C PRO A 9 -9.72 0.15 -61.68
N ASN A 10 -11.03 0.39 -61.63
CA ASN A 10 -12.04 -0.54 -61.09
C ASN A 10 -12.16 -1.85 -61.89
N LEU A 11 -12.45 -2.95 -61.18
CA LEU A 11 -13.31 -4.03 -61.67
C LEU A 11 -14.35 -4.38 -60.59
N ASN A 12 -15.62 -4.48 -61.00
CA ASN A 12 -16.77 -4.64 -60.10
C ASN A 12 -16.93 -6.08 -59.59
N HIS A 13 -17.53 -6.25 -58.40
CA HIS A 13 -18.69 -7.14 -58.27
C HIS A 13 -19.60 -6.81 -57.07
N SER A 14 -20.83 -6.37 -57.38
CA SER A 14 -22.09 -6.53 -56.62
C SER A 14 -22.04 -6.67 -55.08
N ALA A 15 -22.44 -5.62 -54.36
CA ALA A 15 -22.63 -5.64 -52.90
C ALA A 15 -24.01 -6.20 -52.46
N VAL A 16 -24.06 -6.81 -51.26
CA VAL A 16 -25.29 -7.03 -50.49
C VAL A 16 -25.03 -6.81 -48.99
N GLY A 17 -25.67 -5.78 -48.42
CA GLY A 17 -26.12 -5.74 -47.02
C GLY A 17 -25.11 -6.00 -45.89
N GLY A 18 -24.27 -5.00 -45.56
CA GLY A 18 -23.59 -4.90 -44.27
C GLY A 18 -23.56 -3.45 -43.79
N LEU A 19 -24.15 -3.16 -42.62
CA LEU A 19 -24.23 -1.79 -42.10
C LEU A 19 -22.94 -1.43 -41.35
N GLU A 20 -22.02 -0.72 -42.00
CA GLU A 20 -20.85 -0.17 -41.33
C GLU A 20 -21.26 0.87 -40.28
N ARG A 21 -20.74 0.74 -39.06
CA ARG A 21 -20.88 1.76 -38.02
C ARG A 21 -20.00 2.96 -38.37
N PRO A 22 -20.48 4.21 -38.25
CA PRO A 22 -19.65 5.39 -38.49
C PRO A 22 -18.44 5.44 -37.54
N SER A 23 -17.28 5.78 -38.08
CA SER A 23 -16.06 6.03 -37.32
C SER A 23 -16.15 7.38 -36.59
N GLY A 24 -16.73 7.40 -35.39
CA GLY A 24 -16.96 8.63 -34.61
C GLY A 24 -16.88 8.52 -33.08
N SER A 25 -16.50 7.36 -32.53
CA SER A 25 -16.57 7.12 -31.07
C SER A 25 -15.49 7.80 -30.21
N MET A 26 -14.50 8.45 -30.83
CA MET A 26 -13.45 9.23 -30.12
C MET A 26 -13.90 10.65 -29.76
N ASP A 27 -14.89 11.21 -30.46
CA ASP A 27 -15.18 12.65 -30.47
C ASP A 27 -15.98 13.14 -29.24
N ARG A 28 -16.26 12.25 -28.28
CA ARG A 28 -17.08 12.48 -27.07
C ARG A 28 -16.32 12.29 -25.77
N VAL A 29 -15.04 12.66 -25.75
CA VAL A 29 -14.16 12.54 -24.58
C VAL A 29 -13.70 13.93 -24.12
N LEU A 30 -13.85 14.19 -22.82
CA LEU A 30 -13.51 15.45 -22.18
C LEU A 30 -12.40 15.25 -21.15
N LYS A 31 -11.22 15.83 -21.38
CA LYS A 31 -10.09 15.75 -20.45
C LYS A 31 -10.20 16.80 -19.35
N ILE A 32 -10.40 16.38 -18.10
CA ILE A 32 -10.62 17.26 -16.96
C ILE A 32 -9.47 17.13 -15.96
N PHE A 33 -8.71 18.20 -15.80
CA PHE A 33 -7.64 18.29 -14.81
C PHE A 33 -8.19 18.40 -13.40
N HIS A 34 -7.51 17.81 -12.41
CA HIS A 34 -7.97 17.75 -11.03
C HIS A 34 -6.84 17.56 -10.03
N TYR A 35 -7.13 17.74 -8.74
CA TYR A 35 -6.13 17.74 -7.65
C TYR A 35 -6.09 16.46 -6.79
N PHE A 36 -6.61 15.33 -7.29
CA PHE A 36 -6.42 14.02 -6.66
C PHE A 36 -4.97 13.51 -6.85
N GLU A 37 -4.29 13.18 -5.75
CA GLU A 37 -2.87 12.78 -5.76
C GLU A 37 -2.66 11.40 -6.41
N THR A 38 -2.10 11.38 -7.62
CA THR A 38 -1.65 10.16 -8.31
C THR A 38 -0.12 9.99 -8.22
N ASN A 39 0.45 9.00 -8.94
CA ASN A 39 1.89 8.78 -9.00
C ASN A 39 2.58 9.51 -10.18
N SER A 40 1.80 10.09 -11.12
CA SER A 40 2.34 10.90 -12.23
C SER A 40 2.64 12.34 -11.80
N GLU A 41 3.17 13.16 -12.71
CA GLU A 41 3.49 14.56 -12.41
C GLU A 41 2.21 15.39 -12.13
N PRO A 42 2.20 16.31 -11.14
CA PRO A 42 0.99 17.08 -10.79
C PRO A 42 0.36 17.90 -11.92
N CYS A 43 1.12 18.26 -12.95
CA CYS A 43 0.60 18.92 -14.16
C CYS A 43 -0.25 18.00 -15.06
N THR A 44 -0.11 16.68 -14.91
CA THR A 44 -0.79 15.63 -15.69
C THR A 44 -2.00 15.01 -15.00
N TRP A 45 -2.31 15.41 -13.76
CA TRP A 45 -3.43 14.86 -13.01
C TRP A 45 -4.77 15.27 -13.66
N ALA A 46 -5.39 14.33 -14.35
CA ALA A 46 -6.64 14.49 -15.06
C ALA A 46 -7.41 13.17 -15.15
N SER A 47 -8.70 13.25 -15.47
CA SER A 47 -9.54 12.11 -15.87
C SER A 47 -10.16 12.42 -17.24
N ASN A 48 -10.20 11.43 -18.13
CA ASN A 48 -10.89 11.53 -19.42
C ASN A 48 -12.33 11.04 -19.27
N ILE A 49 -13.30 11.91 -19.49
CA ILE A 49 -14.72 11.61 -19.32
C ILE A 49 -15.36 11.36 -20.69
N ARG A 50 -15.79 10.13 -20.97
CA ARG A 50 -16.74 9.85 -22.05
C ARG A 50 -18.12 10.33 -21.61
N HIS A 51 -18.82 11.08 -22.45
CA HIS A 51 -20.15 11.64 -22.13
C HIS A 51 -21.20 11.35 -23.22
N GLY A 52 -22.46 11.27 -22.81
CA GLY A 52 -23.64 11.26 -23.69
C GLY A 52 -24.02 12.67 -24.15
N ASP A 53 -25.15 12.78 -24.87
CA ASP A 53 -25.62 14.09 -25.35
C ASP A 53 -26.42 14.86 -24.28
N ALA A 54 -27.02 14.16 -23.31
CA ALA A 54 -27.76 14.77 -22.22
C ALA A 54 -26.92 15.08 -20.95
N THR A 55 -25.65 14.65 -20.90
CA THR A 55 -24.78 14.81 -19.73
C THR A 55 -24.53 16.30 -19.39
N ASP A 56 -24.67 16.66 -18.12
CA ASP A 56 -24.38 17.99 -17.58
C ASP A 56 -23.07 18.04 -16.75
N VAL A 57 -22.64 19.26 -16.41
CA VAL A 57 -21.45 19.49 -15.57
C VAL A 57 -21.59 18.83 -14.19
N ARG A 58 -22.82 18.76 -13.64
CA ARG A 58 -23.13 18.10 -12.37
C ARG A 58 -22.82 16.60 -12.43
N GLY A 59 -23.28 15.88 -13.45
CA GLY A 59 -22.99 14.46 -13.67
C GLY A 59 -21.50 14.19 -13.86
N VAL A 60 -20.80 15.08 -14.60
CA VAL A 60 -19.33 15.05 -14.75
C VAL A 60 -18.61 15.20 -13.41
N ILE A 61 -18.96 16.21 -12.60
CA ILE A 61 -18.39 16.43 -11.26
C ILE A 61 -18.67 15.21 -10.36
N GLN A 62 -19.90 14.70 -10.39
CA GLN A 62 -20.33 13.55 -9.61
C GLN A 62 -19.50 12.29 -9.92
N LYS A 63 -19.29 11.95 -11.21
CA LYS A 63 -18.50 10.75 -11.57
C LYS A 63 -17.06 10.81 -11.08
N ILE A 64 -16.40 11.96 -11.19
CA ILE A 64 -15.02 12.12 -10.69
C ILE A 64 -15.00 12.03 -9.15
N ALA A 65 -15.97 12.62 -8.46
CA ALA A 65 -16.04 12.58 -7.00
C ALA A 65 -16.38 11.18 -6.45
N GLU A 66 -17.27 10.43 -7.11
CA GLU A 66 -17.66 9.06 -6.76
C GLU A 66 -16.45 8.11 -6.74
N ILE A 67 -15.63 8.10 -7.80
CA ILE A 67 -14.43 7.24 -7.88
C ILE A 67 -13.46 7.54 -6.73
N HIS A 68 -13.24 8.82 -6.43
CA HIS A 68 -12.32 9.25 -5.39
C HIS A 68 -12.92 9.25 -3.97
N LYS A 69 -14.20 8.84 -3.82
CA LYS A 69 -14.95 8.74 -2.57
C LYS A 69 -15.01 10.05 -1.78
N LEU A 70 -15.01 11.18 -2.48
CA LEU A 70 -15.05 12.52 -1.90
C LEU A 70 -16.47 12.83 -1.39
N ARG A 71 -16.60 13.22 -0.11
CA ARG A 71 -17.89 13.48 0.52
C ARG A 71 -18.42 14.88 0.26
N CYS A 72 -17.54 15.88 0.26
CA CYS A 72 -17.91 17.29 0.08
C CYS A 72 -18.15 17.67 -1.39
N MET A 73 -18.95 16.90 -2.11
CA MET A 73 -19.27 17.11 -3.54
C MET A 73 -19.82 18.51 -3.82
N SER A 74 -20.64 19.04 -2.90
CA SER A 74 -21.22 20.38 -2.97
C SER A 74 -20.20 21.53 -2.91
N SER A 75 -18.94 21.25 -2.59
CA SER A 75 -17.85 22.24 -2.65
C SER A 75 -17.15 22.33 -4.01
N LEU A 76 -17.41 21.39 -4.93
CA LEU A 76 -16.77 21.32 -6.25
C LEU A 76 -17.50 22.15 -7.30
N GLY A 77 -16.73 22.85 -8.14
CA GLY A 77 -17.17 23.47 -9.38
C GLY A 77 -16.18 23.19 -10.52
N LEU A 78 -16.62 23.33 -11.76
CA LEU A 78 -15.79 23.11 -12.95
C LEU A 78 -15.36 24.44 -13.57
N ARG A 79 -14.06 24.66 -13.73
CA ARG A 79 -13.47 25.84 -14.37
C ARG A 79 -13.09 25.52 -15.81
N LEU A 80 -13.32 26.47 -16.71
CA LEU A 80 -12.84 26.48 -18.09
C LEU A 80 -11.93 27.70 -18.28
N THR A 81 -10.67 27.46 -18.62
CA THR A 81 -9.64 28.50 -18.83
C THR A 81 -9.08 28.41 -20.24
N HIS A 82 -8.94 29.53 -20.94
CA HIS A 82 -8.22 29.57 -22.22
C HIS A 82 -6.71 29.64 -21.99
N LEU A 83 -5.92 28.81 -22.68
CA LEU A 83 -4.47 28.73 -22.46
C LEU A 83 -3.69 29.95 -22.99
N HIS A 84 -4.27 30.71 -23.92
CA HIS A 84 -3.61 31.82 -24.61
C HIS A 84 -4.14 33.21 -24.24
N SER A 85 -5.01 33.33 -23.23
CA SER A 85 -5.57 34.62 -22.77
C SER A 85 -6.17 34.53 -21.38
N ASP A 86 -6.38 35.66 -20.70
CA ASP A 86 -7.03 35.75 -19.38
C ASP A 86 -8.54 35.37 -19.34
N ALA A 87 -9.07 34.71 -20.37
CA ALA A 87 -10.45 34.26 -20.45
C ALA A 87 -10.69 33.04 -19.54
N LEU A 88 -11.57 33.23 -18.55
CA LEU A 88 -11.89 32.25 -17.51
C LEU A 88 -13.41 32.24 -17.28
N HIS A 89 -14.01 31.05 -17.37
CA HIS A 89 -15.42 30.81 -17.10
C HIS A 89 -15.57 29.72 -16.04
N TRP A 90 -16.43 29.94 -15.05
CA TRP A 90 -16.93 28.86 -14.20
C TRP A 90 -18.19 28.27 -14.84
N LEU A 91 -18.17 26.97 -15.05
CA LEU A 91 -19.23 26.23 -15.71
C LEU A 91 -20.26 25.82 -14.66
N HIS A 92 -21.43 26.46 -14.71
CA HIS A 92 -22.54 26.19 -13.80
C HIS A 92 -22.99 24.71 -13.90
N PRO A 93 -23.31 24.03 -12.77
CA PRO A 93 -23.57 22.59 -12.77
C PRO A 93 -24.65 22.10 -13.74
N ASP A 94 -25.68 22.92 -14.01
CA ASP A 94 -26.85 22.52 -14.81
C ASP A 94 -26.65 22.74 -16.33
N LEU A 95 -25.43 23.06 -16.77
CA LEU A 95 -25.08 23.21 -18.19
C LEU A 95 -24.73 21.86 -18.83
N GLY A 96 -25.36 21.56 -19.97
CA GLY A 96 -25.03 20.39 -20.80
C GLY A 96 -23.62 20.48 -21.39
N VAL A 97 -22.87 19.37 -21.33
CA VAL A 97 -21.47 19.31 -21.82
C VAL A 97 -21.39 19.62 -23.31
N CYS A 98 -22.28 19.06 -24.13
CA CYS A 98 -22.33 19.35 -25.57
C CYS A 98 -22.56 20.84 -25.85
N HIS A 99 -23.43 21.53 -25.10
CA HIS A 99 -23.64 22.98 -25.23
C HIS A 99 -22.40 23.81 -24.86
N ILE A 100 -21.62 23.37 -23.88
CA ILE A 100 -20.36 24.03 -23.50
C ILE A 100 -19.34 23.89 -24.63
N ARG A 101 -19.16 22.67 -25.17
CA ARG A 101 -18.28 22.43 -26.32
C ARG A 101 -18.75 23.24 -27.53
N GLU A 102 -20.05 23.26 -27.84
CA GLU A 102 -20.59 24.11 -28.91
C GLU A 102 -20.42 25.62 -28.68
N LYS A 103 -20.44 26.11 -27.43
CA LYS A 103 -20.25 27.54 -27.11
C LYS A 103 -18.79 27.97 -27.25
N TYR A 104 -17.83 27.13 -26.84
CA TYR A 104 -16.42 27.51 -26.70
C TYR A 104 -15.49 26.88 -27.74
N GLU A 105 -15.69 25.60 -28.09
CA GLU A 105 -14.82 24.87 -29.04
C GLU A 105 -15.12 25.23 -30.51
N LYS A 106 -16.27 25.87 -30.81
CA LYS A 106 -16.51 26.53 -32.11
C LYS A 106 -15.74 27.84 -32.30
N GLN A 107 -15.20 28.43 -31.23
CA GLN A 107 -14.45 29.69 -31.29
C GLN A 107 -12.93 29.46 -31.30
N HIS A 108 -12.46 28.48 -30.53
CA HIS A 108 -11.05 28.09 -30.39
C HIS A 108 -10.94 26.56 -30.27
N PRO A 109 -9.91 25.90 -30.85
CA PRO A 109 -9.74 24.45 -30.74
C PRO A 109 -9.76 23.93 -29.30
N GLN A 110 -10.23 22.69 -29.09
CA GLN A 110 -10.30 22.05 -27.76
C GLN A 110 -8.94 22.04 -27.04
N GLU A 111 -7.82 21.93 -27.78
CA GLU A 111 -6.46 21.98 -27.23
C GLU A 111 -6.08 23.33 -26.61
N GLU A 112 -6.73 24.44 -27.00
CA GLU A 112 -6.53 25.76 -26.41
C GLU A 112 -7.33 25.96 -25.11
N TRP A 113 -8.22 25.01 -24.77
CA TRP A 113 -9.10 25.06 -23.60
C TRP A 113 -8.69 24.07 -22.51
N ARG A 114 -8.66 24.54 -21.25
CA ARG A 114 -8.41 23.70 -20.07
C ARG A 114 -9.65 23.60 -19.20
N TYR A 115 -10.25 22.41 -19.16
CA TYR A 115 -11.27 22.03 -18.19
C TYR A 115 -10.61 21.56 -16.89
N GLU A 116 -11.04 22.09 -15.75
CA GLU A 116 -10.34 21.93 -14.47
C GLU A 116 -11.33 21.87 -13.29
N LEU A 117 -11.41 20.73 -12.63
CA LEU A 117 -12.23 20.51 -11.45
C LEU A 117 -11.58 21.18 -10.23
N ARG A 118 -12.33 21.99 -9.47
CA ARG A 118 -11.79 22.76 -8.34
C ARG A 118 -12.77 22.83 -7.18
N MET A 119 -12.27 22.87 -5.95
CA MET A 119 -13.06 23.28 -4.79
C MET A 119 -13.21 24.80 -4.82
N ARG A 120 -14.46 25.27 -4.82
CA ARG A 120 -14.81 26.70 -4.92
C ARG A 120 -15.70 27.17 -3.77
N TYR A 121 -16.68 26.36 -3.38
CA TYR A 121 -17.67 26.71 -2.37
C TYR A 121 -17.29 26.06 -1.04
N LEU A 122 -16.59 26.78 -0.16
CA LEU A 122 -16.07 26.24 1.10
C LEU A 122 -17.15 26.29 2.21
N PRO A 123 -17.36 25.24 3.03
CA PRO A 123 -18.22 25.37 4.21
C PRO A 123 -17.56 26.26 5.27
N LYS A 124 -18.36 26.86 6.17
CA LYS A 124 -17.83 27.64 7.30
C LYS A 124 -16.99 26.74 8.20
N GLY A 125 -15.77 27.14 8.53
CA GLY A 125 -14.81 26.24 9.18
C GLY A 125 -14.43 25.02 8.32
N TYR A 126 -14.22 25.19 7.02
CA TYR A 126 -13.93 24.10 6.07
C TYR A 126 -12.79 23.18 6.48
N LEU A 127 -11.77 23.67 7.19
CA LEU A 127 -10.64 22.84 7.61
C LEU A 127 -11.06 21.68 8.54
N SER A 128 -11.99 21.88 9.49
CA SER A 128 -12.44 20.78 10.35
C SER A 128 -13.30 19.78 9.59
N HIS A 129 -14.23 20.28 8.75
CA HIS A 129 -15.07 19.46 7.88
C HIS A 129 -14.23 18.56 6.95
N PHE A 130 -13.15 19.09 6.38
CA PHE A 130 -12.28 18.33 5.48
C PHE A 130 -11.29 17.43 6.24
N SER A 131 -10.95 17.68 7.51
CA SER A 131 -10.20 16.71 8.33
C SER A 131 -10.95 15.38 8.49
N GLU A 132 -12.29 15.42 8.52
CA GLU A 132 -13.15 14.23 8.54
C GLU A 132 -13.30 13.55 7.15
N ASP A 133 -12.97 14.26 6.07
CA ASP A 133 -12.97 13.76 4.69
C ASP A 133 -11.58 13.93 4.03
N LYS A 134 -10.65 13.03 4.37
CA LYS A 134 -9.24 13.11 3.95
C LYS A 134 -9.01 13.26 2.42
N PRO A 135 -9.86 12.72 1.51
CA PRO A 135 -9.86 13.08 0.10
C PRO A 135 -10.00 14.60 -0.14
N SER A 136 -11.02 15.25 0.42
CA SER A 136 -11.21 16.71 0.32
C SER A 136 -10.06 17.51 0.91
N LEU A 137 -9.49 17.12 2.06
CA LEU A 137 -8.36 17.84 2.65
C LEU A 137 -7.10 17.78 1.76
N ASN A 138 -6.81 16.61 1.17
CA ASN A 138 -5.71 16.46 0.23
C ASN A 138 -5.99 17.23 -1.07
N TYR A 139 -7.23 17.20 -1.58
CA TYR A 139 -7.63 17.93 -2.79
C TYR A 139 -7.43 19.45 -2.63
N LEU A 140 -7.97 20.03 -1.56
CA LEU A 140 -7.79 21.45 -1.24
C LEU A 140 -6.31 21.79 -1.07
N TYR A 141 -5.54 20.95 -0.37
CA TYR A 141 -4.10 21.15 -0.22
C TYR A 141 -3.38 21.21 -1.57
N HIS A 142 -3.63 20.25 -2.46
CA HIS A 142 -2.98 20.21 -3.77
C HIS A 142 -3.39 21.37 -4.68
N GLN A 143 -4.66 21.79 -4.64
CA GLN A 143 -5.16 22.98 -5.33
C GLN A 143 -4.47 24.25 -4.82
N VAL A 144 -4.54 24.52 -3.52
CA VAL A 144 -4.00 25.75 -2.92
C VAL A 144 -2.46 25.80 -3.03
N LYS A 145 -1.77 24.65 -2.93
CA LYS A 145 -0.33 24.56 -3.19
C LYS A 145 0.00 24.85 -4.66
N SER A 146 -0.84 24.40 -5.60
CA SER A 146 -0.69 24.74 -7.02
C SER A 146 -0.84 26.24 -7.24
N ASP A 147 -1.88 26.87 -6.69
CA ASP A 147 -2.13 28.31 -6.82
C ASP A 147 -1.01 29.14 -6.19
N TYR A 148 -0.53 28.75 -5.00
CA TYR A 148 0.65 29.33 -4.34
C TYR A 148 1.88 29.32 -5.27
N MET A 149 2.22 28.15 -5.83
CA MET A 149 3.40 27.95 -6.68
C MET A 149 3.36 28.75 -7.99
N HIS A 150 2.17 29.02 -8.54
CA HIS A 150 2.04 29.78 -9.80
C HIS A 150 1.89 31.29 -9.60
N HIS A 151 1.17 31.73 -8.56
CA HIS A 151 0.78 33.15 -8.43
C HIS A 151 1.75 33.98 -7.57
N ILE A 152 2.28 33.42 -6.48
CA ILE A 152 2.96 34.20 -5.44
C ILE A 152 4.29 33.62 -4.94
N ALA A 153 4.58 32.34 -5.16
CA ALA A 153 5.73 31.68 -4.51
C ALA A 153 7.09 32.34 -4.82
N ASP A 154 7.30 32.90 -6.02
CA ASP A 154 8.52 33.64 -6.34
C ASP A 154 8.62 35.02 -5.65
N GLN A 155 7.52 35.55 -5.09
CA GLN A 155 7.38 36.87 -4.48
C GLN A 155 7.36 36.87 -2.93
N VAL A 156 7.16 35.73 -2.28
CA VAL A 156 7.08 35.64 -0.81
C VAL A 156 8.46 35.61 -0.14
N ASP A 157 8.50 35.92 1.16
CA ASP A 157 9.71 35.84 1.97
C ASP A 157 10.39 34.46 1.89
N GLN A 158 11.72 34.47 1.80
CA GLN A 158 12.52 33.25 1.63
C GLN A 158 12.31 32.23 2.77
N ASP A 159 12.12 32.70 4.01
CA ASP A 159 11.83 31.83 5.16
C ASP A 159 10.44 31.16 5.04
N VAL A 160 9.44 31.87 4.51
CA VAL A 160 8.10 31.30 4.26
C VAL A 160 8.17 30.26 3.15
N ALA A 161 8.84 30.56 2.03
CA ALA A 161 9.08 29.60 0.95
C ALA A 161 9.87 28.36 1.43
N LEU A 162 10.89 28.53 2.27
CA LEU A 162 11.63 27.44 2.90
C LEU A 162 10.73 26.57 3.77
N LYS A 163 9.85 27.17 4.59
CA LYS A 163 8.94 26.45 5.48
C LYS A 163 7.88 25.66 4.71
N LEU A 164 7.19 26.30 3.77
CA LEU A 164 6.16 25.67 2.94
C LEU A 164 6.74 24.52 2.09
N GLY A 165 7.92 24.70 1.50
CA GLY A 165 8.61 23.64 0.77
C GLY A 165 9.10 22.49 1.66
N CYS A 166 9.58 22.77 2.88
CA CYS A 166 9.95 21.71 3.84
C CYS A 166 8.72 20.91 4.33
N LEU A 167 7.55 21.53 4.44
CA LEU A 167 6.29 20.84 4.75
C LEU A 167 5.84 19.92 3.61
N GLU A 168 5.93 20.35 2.35
CA GLU A 168 5.70 19.44 1.21
C GLU A 168 6.76 18.32 1.15
N ILE A 169 8.03 18.56 1.48
CA ILE A 169 9.03 17.47 1.59
C ILE A 169 8.60 16.45 2.66
N ARG A 170 8.12 16.91 3.82
CA ARG A 170 7.64 16.03 4.92
C ARG A 170 6.40 15.23 4.49
N ARG A 171 5.46 15.86 3.78
CA ARG A 171 4.22 15.23 3.29
C ARG A 171 4.46 14.30 2.09
N PHE A 172 5.31 14.68 1.14
CA PHE A 172 5.64 13.88 -0.06
C PHE A 172 6.42 12.61 0.29
N PHE A 173 7.32 12.68 1.30
CA PHE A 173 8.10 11.54 1.80
C PHE A 173 7.58 11.03 3.15
N ARG A 174 6.29 10.65 3.17
CA ARG A 174 5.50 10.21 4.35
C ARG A 174 6.24 9.24 5.29
N GLU A 175 7.03 8.31 4.75
CA GLU A 175 7.73 7.24 5.48
C GLU A 175 9.19 7.60 5.87
N MET A 176 9.71 8.75 5.44
CA MET A 176 11.10 9.13 5.63
C MET A 176 11.42 9.50 7.10
N PRO A 177 12.53 9.02 7.68
CA PRO A 177 12.99 9.43 9.02
C PRO A 177 13.29 10.93 9.13
N GLY A 178 13.02 11.52 10.30
CA GLY A 178 13.16 12.97 10.54
C GLY A 178 14.58 13.53 10.38
N ASN A 179 15.60 12.69 10.48
CA ASN A 179 17.02 13.03 10.27
C ASN A 179 17.55 12.62 8.88
N ALA A 180 16.72 12.03 8.01
CA ALA A 180 17.20 11.42 6.76
C ALA A 180 17.90 12.42 5.82
N LEU A 181 17.49 13.70 5.83
CA LEU A 181 18.11 14.75 4.99
C LEU A 181 19.48 15.22 5.50
N ASP A 182 19.93 14.83 6.71
CA ASP A 182 21.30 15.12 7.16
C ASP A 182 22.32 14.38 6.29
N LYS A 183 21.99 13.16 5.84
CA LYS A 183 22.84 12.32 5.00
C LYS A 183 23.04 12.93 3.62
N LYS A 184 24.30 13.03 3.19
CA LYS A 184 24.66 13.67 1.91
C LYS A 184 23.98 13.00 0.70
N SER A 185 23.97 11.67 0.61
CA SER A 185 23.33 10.95 -0.50
C SER A 185 21.82 11.19 -0.58
N ASN A 186 21.14 11.20 0.57
CA ASN A 186 19.69 11.44 0.65
C ASN A 186 19.33 12.87 0.19
N TYR A 187 20.12 13.88 0.56
CA TYR A 187 19.92 15.24 0.06
C TYR A 187 20.29 15.37 -1.44
N GLU A 188 21.38 14.76 -1.90
CA GLU A 188 21.77 14.82 -3.31
C GLU A 188 20.75 14.15 -4.24
N LEU A 189 20.02 13.14 -3.75
CA LEU A 189 18.86 12.56 -4.43
C LEU A 189 17.72 13.56 -4.60
N LEU A 190 17.36 14.28 -3.54
CA LEU A 190 16.34 15.33 -3.56
C LEU A 190 16.74 16.46 -4.52
N GLU A 191 18.02 16.84 -4.52
CA GLU A 191 18.59 17.90 -5.33
C GLU A 191 18.64 17.58 -6.82
N LYS A 192 19.15 16.39 -7.19
CA LYS A 192 19.51 16.03 -8.57
C LYS A 192 18.46 15.18 -9.29
N ASP A 193 17.81 14.25 -8.58
CA ASP A 193 16.91 13.26 -9.18
C ASP A 193 15.43 13.59 -9.01
N VAL A 194 15.05 14.19 -7.87
CA VAL A 194 13.67 14.63 -7.62
C VAL A 194 13.45 16.05 -8.13
N GLY A 195 14.44 16.93 -7.92
CA GLY A 195 14.45 18.32 -8.38
C GLY A 195 13.78 19.26 -7.37
N LEU A 196 14.57 20.19 -6.82
CA LEU A 196 14.09 21.13 -5.77
C LEU A 196 12.92 22.02 -6.23
N ARG A 197 12.75 22.25 -7.54
CA ARG A 197 11.65 23.02 -8.13
C ARG A 197 10.25 22.43 -7.89
N ARG A 198 10.14 21.17 -7.46
CA ARG A 198 8.85 20.57 -7.02
C ARG A 198 8.37 21.08 -5.65
N PHE A 199 9.29 21.66 -4.86
CA PHE A 199 9.10 22.05 -3.46
C PHE A 199 9.32 23.54 -3.22
N PHE A 200 10.16 24.20 -4.03
CA PHE A 200 10.62 25.56 -3.79
C PHE A 200 10.50 26.43 -5.05
N PRO A 201 10.16 27.73 -4.90
CA PRO A 201 10.11 28.70 -6.00
C PRO A 201 11.48 28.94 -6.63
N LYS A 202 11.49 29.42 -7.88
CA LYS A 202 12.72 29.65 -8.65
C LYS A 202 13.57 30.76 -8.01
N SER A 203 12.97 31.84 -7.50
CA SER A 203 13.66 32.96 -6.88
C SER A 203 14.49 32.53 -5.65
N LEU A 204 13.98 31.59 -4.84
CA LEU A 204 14.70 31.02 -3.71
C LEU A 204 15.88 30.13 -4.15
N LEU A 205 15.71 29.34 -5.21
CA LEU A 205 16.73 28.42 -5.71
C LEU A 205 17.87 29.16 -6.43
N ASP A 206 17.55 30.16 -7.25
CA ASP A 206 18.53 30.90 -8.05
C ASP A 206 19.30 31.94 -7.20
N SER A 207 18.76 32.40 -6.05
CA SER A 207 19.41 33.38 -5.16
C SER A 207 20.38 32.79 -4.13
N LEU A 208 20.33 31.47 -3.87
CA LEU A 208 21.11 30.82 -2.81
C LEU A 208 22.11 29.80 -3.37
N LYS A 209 23.39 29.95 -2.99
CA LYS A 209 24.42 28.95 -3.32
C LYS A 209 24.04 27.59 -2.70
N ALA A 210 24.10 26.51 -3.49
CA ALA A 210 23.62 25.17 -3.11
C ALA A 210 24.06 24.68 -1.71
N LYS A 211 25.33 24.93 -1.30
CA LYS A 211 25.84 24.57 0.04
C LYS A 211 25.14 25.33 1.19
N THR A 212 24.66 26.55 0.95
CA THR A 212 23.89 27.36 1.89
C THR A 212 22.42 26.94 1.88
N LEU A 213 21.82 26.82 0.69
CA LEU A 213 20.45 26.34 0.49
C LEU A 213 20.23 24.98 1.19
N ARG A 214 21.15 24.03 0.99
CA ARG A 214 21.14 22.73 1.68
C ARG A 214 21.08 22.88 3.20
N LYS A 215 21.92 23.74 3.78
CA LYS A 215 21.93 23.94 5.24
C LYS A 215 20.61 24.51 5.75
N GLN A 216 20.02 25.46 5.03
CA GLN A 216 18.72 26.04 5.38
C GLN A 216 17.61 25.00 5.28
N ILE A 217 17.53 24.22 4.20
CA ILE A 217 16.57 23.10 4.07
C ILE A 217 16.75 22.08 5.21
N GLN A 218 17.98 21.67 5.51
CA GLN A 218 18.27 20.73 6.61
C GLN A 218 17.87 21.30 8.00
N GLN A 219 18.04 22.60 8.22
CA GLN A 219 17.69 23.27 9.48
C GLN A 219 16.19 23.50 9.62
N THR A 220 15.50 23.92 8.56
CA THR A 220 14.05 24.17 8.56
C THR A 220 13.26 22.86 8.58
N PHE A 221 13.69 21.83 7.84
CA PHE A 221 13.01 20.53 7.86
C PHE A 221 12.95 19.90 9.26
N LYS A 222 13.96 20.12 10.11
CA LYS A 222 13.98 19.60 11.49
C LYS A 222 12.86 20.16 12.38
N GLN A 223 12.28 21.30 12.04
CA GLN A 223 11.11 21.86 12.73
C GLN A 223 9.82 21.06 12.43
N PHE A 224 9.77 20.39 11.28
CA PHE A 224 8.59 19.66 10.78
C PHE A 224 8.81 18.14 10.71
N ALA A 225 10.02 17.67 11.03
CA ALA A 225 10.50 16.31 10.85
C ALA A 225 9.59 15.21 11.42
N ASN A 226 8.85 15.51 12.49
CA ASN A 226 7.98 14.59 13.22
C ASN A 226 6.48 14.73 12.86
N LEU A 227 6.10 15.64 11.96
CA LEU A 227 4.70 15.84 11.59
C LEU A 227 4.20 14.71 10.69
N ASN A 228 2.95 14.29 10.92
CA ASN A 228 2.24 13.40 10.01
C ASN A 228 1.70 14.17 8.79
N ASP A 229 1.10 13.43 7.85
CA ASP A 229 0.51 13.94 6.59
C ASP A 229 -0.46 15.11 6.82
N GLU A 230 -1.42 14.89 7.72
CA GLU A 230 -2.52 15.81 8.05
C GLU A 230 -2.02 17.03 8.82
N GLN A 231 -1.14 16.83 9.79
CA GLN A 231 -0.48 17.90 10.54
C GLN A 231 0.37 18.80 9.62
N SER A 232 1.02 18.21 8.60
CA SER A 232 1.80 18.98 7.62
C SER A 232 0.90 19.85 6.74
N ILE A 233 -0.29 19.37 6.37
CA ILE A 233 -1.31 20.13 5.64
C ILE A 233 -1.86 21.29 6.50
N HIS A 234 -2.26 21.03 7.75
CA HIS A 234 -2.72 22.10 8.65
C HIS A 234 -1.64 23.15 8.89
N LYS A 235 -0.37 22.75 9.09
CA LYS A 235 0.74 23.69 9.29
C LYS A 235 1.09 24.48 8.02
N PHE A 236 0.85 23.92 6.84
CA PHE A 236 0.98 24.63 5.57
C PHE A 236 -0.09 25.72 5.43
N PHE A 237 -1.37 25.41 5.71
CA PHE A 237 -2.43 26.40 5.70
C PHE A 237 -2.26 27.49 6.77
N GLU A 238 -1.79 27.14 7.97
CA GLU A 238 -1.47 28.10 9.05
C GLU A 238 -0.45 29.16 8.59
N ILE A 239 0.60 28.73 7.88
CA ILE A 239 1.68 29.61 7.39
C ILE A 239 1.26 30.40 6.14
N LEU A 240 0.40 29.83 5.28
CA LEU A 240 0.00 30.44 4.01
C LEU A 240 -1.16 31.44 4.15
N SER A 241 -2.14 31.18 5.01
CA SER A 241 -3.37 31.99 5.13
C SER A 241 -3.16 33.48 5.45
N PRO A 242 -2.13 33.90 6.22
CA PRO A 242 -1.86 35.33 6.47
C PRO A 242 -1.38 36.10 5.22
N ILE A 243 -0.76 35.42 4.25
CA ILE A 243 -0.19 36.04 3.05
C ILE A 243 -0.99 35.75 1.76
N TYR A 244 -1.84 34.72 1.78
CA TYR A 244 -2.66 34.34 0.63
C TYR A 244 -4.06 33.91 1.08
N ARG A 245 -5.07 34.70 0.73
CA ARG A 245 -6.48 34.42 1.02
C ARG A 245 -7.09 33.54 -0.06
N PHE A 246 -6.73 32.26 -0.06
CA PHE A 246 -7.30 31.23 -0.92
C PHE A 246 -8.73 30.82 -0.52
N ASP A 247 -9.26 31.38 0.57
CA ASP A 247 -10.56 31.07 1.15
C ASP A 247 -11.70 31.97 0.65
N LYS A 248 -11.39 33.04 -0.11
CA LYS A 248 -12.38 33.99 -0.66
C LYS A 248 -11.97 34.53 -2.02
N GLU A 249 -12.95 34.81 -2.88
CA GLU A 249 -12.74 35.47 -4.16
C GLU A 249 -13.07 36.97 -4.03
N CYS A 250 -12.24 37.83 -4.64
CA CYS A 250 -12.42 39.29 -4.63
C CYS A 250 -12.68 39.82 -6.04
N PHE A 251 -13.68 40.70 -6.19
CA PHE A 251 -14.15 41.23 -7.47
C PHE A 251 -14.20 42.75 -7.45
N LYS A 252 -13.55 43.40 -8.42
CA LYS A 252 -13.69 44.84 -8.64
C LYS A 252 -14.97 45.09 -9.44
N CYS A 253 -15.91 45.77 -8.80
CA CYS A 253 -17.24 46.02 -9.33
C CYS A 253 -17.76 47.37 -8.81
N ALA A 254 -19.02 47.70 -9.08
CA ALA A 254 -19.69 48.82 -8.43
C ALA A 254 -21.08 48.44 -7.93
N LEU A 255 -21.49 48.99 -6.79
CA LEU A 255 -22.77 48.71 -6.13
C LEU A 255 -23.78 49.83 -6.39
N GLY A 256 -25.05 49.47 -6.53
CA GLY A 256 -26.18 50.40 -6.62
C GLY A 256 -26.84 50.44 -8.00
N SER A 257 -28.10 50.88 -8.00
CA SER A 257 -28.97 50.98 -9.18
C SER A 257 -28.99 52.40 -9.78
N SER A 258 -29.20 53.41 -8.92
CA SER A 258 -29.29 54.83 -9.31
C SER A 258 -28.04 55.65 -8.95
N TRP A 259 -27.35 55.25 -7.88
CA TRP A 259 -26.08 55.84 -7.45
C TRP A 259 -25.05 54.72 -7.36
N VAL A 260 -24.02 54.78 -8.20
CA VAL A 260 -23.10 53.66 -8.45
C VAL A 260 -21.77 53.92 -7.74
N ILE A 261 -21.41 53.06 -6.79
CA ILE A 261 -20.21 53.18 -5.95
C ILE A 261 -19.22 52.05 -6.28
N SER A 262 -18.05 52.39 -6.81
CA SER A 262 -16.97 51.42 -7.09
C SER A 262 -16.40 50.83 -5.80
N VAL A 263 -16.29 49.51 -5.72
CA VAL A 263 -15.78 48.76 -4.55
C VAL A 263 -14.97 47.53 -4.98
N GLU A 264 -14.27 46.90 -4.03
CA GLU A 264 -13.78 45.53 -4.16
C GLU A 264 -14.65 44.62 -3.28
N LEU A 265 -15.56 43.86 -3.90
CA LEU A 265 -16.45 42.91 -3.23
C LEU A 265 -15.67 41.65 -2.87
N ALA A 266 -15.82 41.15 -1.65
CA ALA A 266 -15.20 39.92 -1.16
C ALA A 266 -16.30 38.89 -0.82
N ILE A 267 -16.20 37.69 -1.40
CA ILE A 267 -17.16 36.59 -1.21
C ILE A 267 -16.44 35.37 -0.66
N GLY A 268 -16.87 34.88 0.52
CA GLY A 268 -16.28 33.70 1.16
C GLY A 268 -17.04 33.22 2.40
N PRO A 269 -16.63 32.08 3.00
CA PRO A 269 -17.41 31.37 4.02
C PRO A 269 -17.49 32.10 5.37
N GLU A 270 -16.47 32.89 5.71
CA GLU A 270 -16.42 33.62 6.98
C GLU A 270 -17.01 35.04 6.88
N GLU A 271 -16.91 35.67 5.71
CA GLU A 271 -17.31 37.07 5.44
C GLU A 271 -18.75 37.19 4.88
N GLY A 272 -19.31 36.10 4.36
CA GLY A 272 -20.53 36.12 3.55
C GLY A 272 -20.30 36.85 2.22
N ILE A 273 -21.22 37.75 1.87
CA ILE A 273 -21.07 38.77 0.84
C ILE A 273 -20.73 40.09 1.55
N SER A 274 -19.52 40.60 1.32
CA SER A 274 -19.00 41.83 1.94
C SER A 274 -18.27 42.71 0.91
N TYR A 275 -18.01 43.97 1.21
CA TYR A 275 -17.17 44.85 0.38
C TYR A 275 -16.05 45.54 1.16
N LEU A 276 -15.00 45.93 0.45
CA LEU A 276 -13.85 46.68 0.95
C LEU A 276 -13.89 48.10 0.35
N THR A 277 -13.59 49.11 1.17
CA THR A 277 -13.32 50.48 0.68
C THR A 277 -11.85 50.62 0.28
N ASP A 278 -10.96 50.06 1.10
CA ASP A 278 -9.51 50.24 1.01
C ASP A 278 -8.77 48.91 1.23
N LYS A 279 -7.59 48.77 0.63
CA LYS A 279 -6.73 47.59 0.83
C LYS A 279 -6.26 47.48 2.28
N GLY A 280 -6.82 46.52 3.02
CA GLY A 280 -6.55 46.30 4.44
C GLY A 280 -7.63 46.87 5.39
N SER A 281 -8.69 47.49 4.86
CA SER A 281 -9.91 47.74 5.64
C SER A 281 -10.57 46.42 6.09
N MET A 282 -11.32 46.46 7.20
CA MET A 282 -12.20 45.33 7.53
C MET A 282 -13.37 45.28 6.54
N PRO A 283 -13.74 44.10 6.00
CA PRO A 283 -14.88 44.00 5.09
C PRO A 283 -16.18 44.49 5.76
N THR A 284 -16.92 45.32 5.04
CA THR A 284 -18.26 45.75 5.45
C THR A 284 -19.28 44.75 4.89
N HIS A 285 -20.00 44.08 5.79
CA HIS A 285 -20.93 43.01 5.45
C HIS A 285 -22.21 43.53 4.79
N LEU A 286 -22.68 42.83 3.75
CA LEU A 286 -23.91 43.13 3.02
C LEU A 286 -25.00 42.08 3.23
N ALA A 287 -24.66 40.79 3.09
CA ALA A 287 -25.61 39.70 3.21
C ALA A 287 -24.93 38.34 3.49
N ASN A 288 -25.66 37.44 4.14
CA ASN A 288 -25.31 36.03 4.25
C ASN A 288 -25.99 35.21 3.13
N PHE A 289 -25.38 34.09 2.72
CA PHE A 289 -25.88 33.27 1.62
C PHE A 289 -27.28 32.68 1.87
N ASN A 290 -27.61 32.38 3.13
CA ASN A 290 -28.96 31.94 3.52
C ASN A 290 -30.03 33.05 3.49
N GLN A 291 -29.66 34.30 3.23
CA GLN A 291 -30.60 35.41 3.00
C GLN A 291 -30.87 35.65 1.52
N VAL A 292 -30.09 35.07 0.59
CA VAL A 292 -30.31 35.24 -0.85
C VAL A 292 -31.50 34.40 -1.30
N GLN A 293 -32.52 35.06 -1.85
CA GLN A 293 -33.76 34.43 -2.32
C GLN A 293 -33.71 34.09 -3.81
N SER A 294 -33.07 34.94 -4.63
CA SER A 294 -32.91 34.72 -6.06
C SER A 294 -31.75 35.55 -6.63
N ILE A 295 -31.05 34.99 -7.60
CA ILE A 295 -29.93 35.58 -8.32
C ILE A 295 -30.38 35.83 -9.76
N GLN A 296 -30.05 36.99 -10.33
CA GLN A 296 -30.27 37.29 -11.75
C GLN A 296 -29.01 37.97 -12.31
N TYR A 297 -28.65 37.68 -13.56
CA TYR A 297 -27.58 38.41 -14.25
C TYR A 297 -27.96 38.70 -15.71
N SER A 298 -27.42 39.78 -16.27
CA SER A 298 -27.67 40.21 -17.64
C SER A 298 -26.51 41.06 -18.19
N ALA A 299 -26.47 41.27 -19.51
CA ALA A 299 -25.72 42.38 -20.08
C ALA A 299 -26.44 43.70 -19.74
N LEU A 300 -25.69 44.79 -19.52
CA LEU A 300 -26.27 46.11 -19.27
C LEU A 300 -26.73 46.78 -20.57
N GLU A 301 -25.93 46.68 -21.63
CA GLU A 301 -26.25 47.05 -23.01
C GLU A 301 -25.54 46.09 -23.99
N GLU A 302 -26.13 45.80 -25.16
CA GLU A 302 -25.53 44.89 -26.16
C GLU A 302 -24.14 45.31 -26.63
N LYS A 303 -23.89 46.62 -26.70
CA LYS A 303 -22.62 47.18 -27.22
C LYS A 303 -21.49 47.18 -26.20
N ASP A 304 -21.83 47.28 -24.92
CA ASP A 304 -20.91 47.80 -23.91
C ASP A 304 -20.21 46.71 -23.07
N ARG A 305 -20.57 45.43 -23.31
CA ARG A 305 -20.01 44.19 -22.70
C ARG A 305 -20.07 44.07 -21.17
N LYS A 306 -20.44 45.13 -20.45
CA LYS A 306 -20.62 45.16 -18.99
C LYS A 306 -21.70 44.19 -18.52
N GLY A 307 -21.46 43.57 -17.37
CA GLY A 307 -22.43 42.72 -16.70
C GLY A 307 -23.19 43.48 -15.62
N MET A 308 -24.43 43.08 -15.38
CA MET A 308 -25.20 43.41 -14.19
C MET A 308 -25.58 42.12 -13.48
N LEU A 309 -25.47 42.11 -12.15
CA LEU A 309 -25.87 41.03 -11.25
C LEU A 309 -26.83 41.64 -10.21
N GLN A 310 -27.98 41.01 -9.99
CA GLN A 310 -28.98 41.43 -9.03
C GLN A 310 -29.29 40.30 -8.06
N LEU A 311 -29.23 40.60 -6.77
CA LEU A 311 -29.44 39.64 -5.69
C LEU A 311 -30.66 40.11 -4.88
N ASN A 312 -31.73 39.31 -4.89
CA ASN A 312 -32.86 39.53 -3.99
C ASN A 312 -32.48 38.98 -2.61
N VAL A 313 -32.53 39.81 -1.57
CA VAL A 313 -32.06 39.46 -0.22
C VAL A 313 -33.21 39.61 0.78
N ALA A 314 -33.47 38.56 1.56
CA ALA A 314 -34.53 38.51 2.56
C ALA A 314 -34.39 39.65 3.59
N GLY A 315 -35.38 40.54 3.60
CA GLY A 315 -35.42 41.73 4.48
C GLY A 315 -34.90 43.01 3.84
N ALA A 316 -34.31 42.97 2.64
CA ALA A 316 -34.00 44.18 1.87
C ALA A 316 -35.23 44.66 1.06
N PRO A 317 -35.49 45.98 0.99
CA PRO A 317 -36.61 46.53 0.20
C PRO A 317 -36.32 46.63 -1.29
N GLU A 318 -35.03 46.65 -1.68
CA GLU A 318 -34.55 46.66 -3.07
C GLU A 318 -33.48 45.57 -3.27
N PRO A 319 -33.36 44.98 -4.47
CA PRO A 319 -32.34 43.99 -4.76
C PRO A 319 -30.94 44.60 -4.82
N LEU A 320 -29.98 43.96 -4.16
CA LEU A 320 -28.57 44.35 -4.20
C LEU A 320 -28.05 44.22 -5.63
N THR A 321 -27.86 45.36 -6.29
CA THR A 321 -27.44 45.47 -7.69
C THR A 321 -25.94 45.73 -7.76
N VAL A 322 -25.24 44.92 -8.56
CA VAL A 322 -23.79 44.93 -8.75
C VAL A 322 -23.49 45.02 -10.24
N THR A 323 -22.70 46.02 -10.64
CA THR A 323 -22.23 46.20 -12.03
C THR A 323 -20.79 45.75 -12.18
N THR A 324 -20.49 44.98 -13.21
CA THR A 324 -19.15 44.44 -13.51
C THR A 324 -18.62 44.93 -14.86
N ALA A 325 -17.29 44.98 -15.00
CA ALA A 325 -16.64 45.42 -16.23
C ALA A 325 -16.94 44.50 -17.44
N LEU A 326 -17.20 43.20 -17.19
CA LEU A 326 -17.55 42.21 -18.20
C LEU A 326 -18.74 41.36 -17.72
N LEU A 327 -19.59 40.93 -18.67
CA LEU A 327 -20.65 39.95 -18.44
C LEU A 327 -20.12 38.65 -17.83
N THR A 328 -18.95 38.18 -18.29
CA THR A 328 -18.30 36.96 -17.78
C THR A 328 -17.93 37.07 -16.30
N THR A 329 -17.65 38.28 -15.79
CA THR A 329 -17.45 38.50 -14.36
C THR A 329 -18.77 38.35 -13.60
N ALA A 330 -19.89 38.83 -14.15
CA ALA A 330 -21.22 38.63 -13.54
C ALA A 330 -21.65 37.15 -13.57
N GLU A 331 -21.40 36.42 -14.67
CA GLU A 331 -21.56 34.95 -14.75
C GLU A 331 -20.75 34.24 -13.65
N ASN A 332 -19.46 34.54 -13.55
CA ASN A 332 -18.55 33.93 -12.58
C ASN A 332 -18.92 34.25 -11.12
N MET A 333 -19.48 35.44 -10.84
CA MET A 333 -20.00 35.82 -9.53
C MET A 333 -21.36 35.18 -9.22
N ALA A 334 -22.24 35.04 -10.21
CA ALA A 334 -23.52 34.36 -10.06
C ALA A 334 -23.34 32.89 -9.65
N ASP A 335 -22.43 32.16 -10.33
CA ASP A 335 -22.11 30.77 -9.94
C ASP A 335 -21.51 30.67 -8.54
N LEU A 336 -20.64 31.63 -8.14
CA LEU A 336 -20.03 31.62 -6.81
C LEU A 336 -21.09 31.74 -5.71
N ILE A 337 -21.97 32.73 -5.85
CA ILE A 337 -23.03 32.99 -4.87
C ILE A 337 -24.05 31.84 -4.89
N ASP A 338 -24.46 31.36 -6.07
CA ASP A 338 -25.38 30.23 -6.19
C ASP A 338 -24.82 28.97 -5.52
N GLY A 339 -23.53 28.66 -5.74
CA GLY A 339 -22.87 27.53 -5.08
C GLY A 339 -22.82 27.64 -3.56
N TYR A 340 -22.57 28.83 -3.01
CA TYR A 340 -22.70 29.06 -1.57
C TYR A 340 -24.17 28.96 -1.08
N CYS A 341 -25.15 29.44 -1.84
CA CYS A 341 -26.57 29.33 -1.49
C CYS A 341 -27.04 27.86 -1.47
N ARG A 342 -26.66 27.08 -2.49
CA ARG A 342 -26.85 25.62 -2.57
C ARG A 342 -26.21 24.91 -1.38
N LEU A 343 -24.95 25.23 -1.09
CA LEU A 343 -24.17 24.62 0.00
C LEU A 343 -24.78 24.89 1.39
N VAL A 344 -25.11 26.15 1.70
CA VAL A 344 -25.63 26.55 3.02
C VAL A 344 -27.09 26.12 3.23
N SER A 345 -27.88 26.04 2.15
CA SER A 345 -29.30 25.63 2.21
C SER A 345 -29.51 24.13 2.04
N LEU A 346 -28.43 23.35 1.80
CA LEU A 346 -28.47 21.95 1.38
C LEU A 346 -29.35 21.71 0.13
N ALA A 347 -29.44 22.72 -0.74
CA ALA A 347 -30.31 22.72 -1.92
C ALA A 347 -29.57 22.20 -3.16
N THR A 348 -30.24 21.32 -3.91
CA THR A 348 -29.70 20.78 -5.18
C THR A 348 -29.95 21.71 -6.37
N HIS A 349 -31.05 22.46 -6.36
CA HIS A 349 -31.47 23.38 -7.42
C HIS A 349 -30.72 24.73 -7.36
N SER A 350 -30.66 25.42 -8.50
CA SER A 350 -30.09 26.77 -8.59
C SER A 350 -31.08 27.85 -8.12
N PHE A 351 -30.54 28.89 -7.48
CA PHE A 351 -31.21 30.14 -7.15
C PHE A 351 -31.18 31.16 -8.32
N ILE A 352 -30.55 30.83 -9.46
CA ILE A 352 -30.44 31.70 -10.63
C ILE A 352 -31.74 31.68 -11.44
N VAL A 353 -32.47 32.79 -11.43
CA VAL A 353 -33.74 32.98 -12.13
C VAL A 353 -33.49 33.48 -13.55
N ARG A 354 -33.97 32.72 -14.55
CA ARG A 354 -33.80 33.02 -15.98
C ARG A 354 -34.93 33.92 -16.48
N VAL A 355 -34.65 35.21 -16.64
CA VAL A 355 -35.61 36.18 -17.19
C VAL A 355 -35.92 35.84 -18.66
N HIS A 356 -37.18 35.52 -18.96
CA HIS A 356 -37.64 35.33 -20.33
C HIS A 356 -37.68 36.68 -21.08
N LYS A 357 -36.62 36.98 -21.83
CA LYS A 357 -36.65 37.90 -22.96
C LYS A 357 -35.96 37.25 -24.18
N ASP A 358 -36.69 37.30 -25.28
CA ASP A 358 -36.35 36.92 -26.64
C ASP A 358 -36.03 35.43 -26.93
N VAL A 359 -36.52 35.00 -28.10
CA VAL A 359 -36.83 33.60 -28.43
C VAL A 359 -35.61 32.81 -28.93
N SER A 360 -34.39 33.30 -28.65
CA SER A 360 -33.13 32.65 -29.00
C SER A 360 -32.66 31.64 -27.94
N TRP A 361 -33.02 31.84 -26.67
CA TRP A 361 -32.48 31.07 -25.54
C TRP A 361 -33.20 29.75 -25.24
N LEU A 362 -34.33 29.45 -25.91
CA LEU A 362 -35.13 28.24 -25.65
C LEU A 362 -34.49 26.92 -26.12
N PHE A 363 -33.35 26.96 -26.83
CA PHE A 363 -32.61 25.78 -27.29
C PHE A 363 -31.45 25.34 -26.36
N PHE A 364 -31.18 26.07 -25.27
CA PHE A 364 -29.94 25.91 -24.48
C PHE A 364 -30.02 24.90 -23.32
N PHE A 365 -31.18 24.27 -23.09
CA PHE A 365 -31.36 23.25 -22.04
C PHE A 365 -32.32 22.16 -22.54
N PRO A 366 -32.09 20.87 -22.22
CA PRO A 366 -32.99 19.79 -22.61
C PRO A 366 -34.36 19.97 -21.97
N SER A 367 -35.42 19.83 -22.77
CA SER A 367 -36.80 19.90 -22.29
C SER A 367 -37.23 18.56 -21.66
N PRO A 368 -38.00 18.55 -20.56
CA PRO A 368 -38.46 17.32 -19.93
C PRO A 368 -39.54 16.64 -20.78
N LEU A 369 -39.11 15.75 -21.68
CA LEU A 369 -40.01 14.91 -22.48
C LEU A 369 -40.55 13.72 -21.68
N SER A 370 -41.76 13.29 -22.05
CA SER A 370 -42.58 12.38 -21.27
C SER A 370 -42.08 10.94 -21.26
N SER A 371 -42.40 10.21 -20.19
CA SER A 371 -42.04 8.82 -19.93
C SER A 371 -42.20 7.88 -21.14
N GLY A 372 -41.07 7.46 -21.70
CA GLY A 372 -40.96 6.37 -22.67
C GLY A 372 -39.65 5.63 -22.43
N SER A 373 -39.68 4.30 -22.40
CA SER A 373 -38.51 3.48 -22.05
C SER A 373 -37.51 3.38 -23.22
N ALA A 374 -36.47 4.19 -23.17
CA ALA A 374 -35.25 4.06 -23.96
C ALA A 374 -34.02 4.02 -23.02
N GLU A 375 -32.89 3.55 -23.51
CA GLU A 375 -31.64 3.50 -22.74
C GLU A 375 -31.14 4.93 -22.44
N THR A 376 -30.63 5.16 -21.23
CA THR A 376 -30.37 6.51 -20.67
C THR A 376 -29.18 7.22 -21.31
N ASP A 377 -29.44 8.33 -22.01
CA ASP A 377 -28.49 9.16 -22.78
C ASP A 377 -27.69 10.17 -21.93
N ASP A 378 -27.98 10.22 -20.62
CA ASP A 378 -27.27 11.00 -19.59
C ASP A 378 -26.00 10.28 -19.06
N TYR A 379 -25.50 9.28 -19.80
CA TYR A 379 -24.34 8.45 -19.49
C TYR A 379 -23.02 9.22 -19.37
N ALA A 380 -22.22 8.92 -18.34
CA ALA A 380 -20.86 9.43 -18.19
C ALA A 380 -19.93 8.37 -17.57
N GLU A 381 -18.75 8.18 -18.18
CA GLU A 381 -17.77 7.13 -17.87
C GLU A 381 -16.35 7.70 -17.87
N ILE A 382 -15.49 7.21 -16.97
CA ILE A 382 -14.07 7.59 -16.91
C ILE A 382 -13.23 6.57 -17.66
N ILE A 383 -12.42 7.05 -18.59
CA ILE A 383 -11.41 6.28 -19.33
C ILE A 383 -10.05 6.44 -18.64
N ASP A 384 -9.41 5.34 -18.25
CA ASP A 384 -8.05 5.33 -17.71
C ASP A 384 -7.03 5.55 -18.85
N GLU A 385 -6.10 6.51 -18.70
CA GLU A 385 -5.15 6.86 -19.78
C GLU A 385 -4.02 5.82 -20.05
N GLU A 386 -4.11 4.59 -19.52
CA GLU A 386 -3.19 3.49 -19.89
C GLU A 386 -3.58 2.81 -21.22
N ASP A 387 -4.80 3.04 -21.76
CA ASP A 387 -5.38 2.49 -23.01
C ASP A 387 -4.55 2.71 -24.31
N THR A 388 -3.40 3.38 -24.25
CA THR A 388 -2.47 3.52 -25.39
C THR A 388 -1.73 2.20 -25.71
N TYR A 389 -1.78 1.19 -24.83
CA TYR A 389 -1.27 -0.16 -25.10
C TYR A 389 -2.17 -0.96 -26.06
N THR A 390 -2.25 -0.49 -27.32
CA THR A 390 -2.77 -1.30 -28.43
C THR A 390 -1.87 -2.53 -28.60
N MET A 391 -2.33 -3.69 -28.12
CA MET A 391 -1.60 -4.96 -28.13
C MET A 391 -1.03 -5.27 -29.54
N PRO A 392 0.31 -5.25 -29.73
CA PRO A 392 0.90 -5.68 -31.00
C PRO A 392 0.57 -7.16 -31.20
N SER A 393 -0.18 -7.46 -32.26
CA SER A 393 -1.08 -8.62 -32.34
C SER A 393 -0.50 -9.90 -31.76
N THR A 394 -1.22 -10.54 -30.83
CA THR A 394 -0.76 -11.73 -30.09
C THR A 394 -0.57 -12.98 -30.93
N ARG A 395 -0.87 -12.93 -32.24
CA ARG A 395 -0.84 -14.04 -33.22
C ARG A 395 0.39 -14.96 -33.14
N ASP A 396 1.56 -14.45 -32.78
CA ASP A 396 2.79 -15.27 -32.68
C ASP A 396 2.93 -16.05 -31.36
N TYR A 397 2.10 -15.74 -30.35
CA TYR A 397 2.14 -16.30 -28.98
C TYR A 397 0.77 -16.73 -28.45
N GLU A 398 -0.30 -16.55 -29.22
CA GLU A 398 -1.66 -16.98 -28.86
C GLU A 398 -1.76 -18.50 -28.89
N ILE A 399 -2.14 -19.10 -27.77
CA ILE A 399 -2.37 -20.54 -27.63
C ILE A 399 -3.88 -20.77 -27.63
N GLN A 400 -4.34 -21.80 -28.34
CA GLN A 400 -5.74 -22.23 -28.26
C GLN A 400 -5.99 -22.98 -26.94
N ARG A 401 -7.04 -22.63 -26.20
CA ARG A 401 -7.29 -23.16 -24.83
C ARG A 401 -7.44 -24.69 -24.77
N ASP A 402 -7.98 -25.29 -25.83
CA ASP A 402 -8.13 -26.75 -26.00
C ASP A 402 -6.79 -27.51 -26.05
N ARG A 403 -5.68 -26.81 -26.32
CA ARG A 403 -4.31 -27.37 -26.28
C ARG A 403 -3.69 -27.39 -24.88
N ILE A 404 -4.37 -26.90 -23.84
CA ILE A 404 -3.86 -26.86 -22.47
C ILE A 404 -4.72 -27.73 -21.56
N GLU A 405 -4.19 -28.88 -21.15
CA GLU A 405 -4.75 -29.66 -20.04
C GLU A 405 -4.38 -28.96 -18.73
N LEU A 406 -5.36 -28.36 -18.05
CA LEU A 406 -5.17 -27.72 -16.75
C LEU A 406 -5.18 -28.76 -15.63
N GLY A 407 -4.06 -28.90 -14.92
CA GLY A 407 -3.92 -29.78 -13.77
C GLY A 407 -4.12 -29.04 -12.44
N ARG A 408 -3.53 -29.58 -11.36
CA ARG A 408 -3.62 -29.04 -9.99
C ARG A 408 -3.00 -27.64 -9.86
N CYS A 409 -3.53 -26.85 -8.92
CA CYS A 409 -2.85 -25.65 -8.42
C CYS A 409 -1.49 -26.03 -7.80
N ILE A 410 -0.48 -25.19 -8.02
CA ILE A 410 0.89 -25.32 -7.50
C ILE A 410 1.40 -24.03 -6.81
N GLY A 411 0.64 -22.94 -6.82
CA GLY A 411 0.94 -21.72 -6.07
C GLY A 411 -0.12 -20.64 -6.24
N GLU A 412 -0.41 -19.90 -5.17
CA GLU A 412 -1.42 -18.83 -5.18
C GLU A 412 -0.78 -17.45 -5.34
N GLY A 413 -1.25 -16.67 -6.31
CA GLY A 413 -0.74 -15.33 -6.60
C GLY A 413 -1.77 -14.22 -6.38
N GLN A 414 -1.31 -12.98 -6.18
CA GLN A 414 -2.18 -11.82 -5.95
C GLN A 414 -3.20 -11.57 -7.07
N PHE A 415 -2.83 -11.86 -8.32
CA PHE A 415 -3.68 -11.69 -9.51
C PHE A 415 -4.42 -12.99 -9.92
N GLY A 416 -4.05 -14.11 -9.30
CA GLY A 416 -4.66 -15.43 -9.51
C GLY A 416 -3.64 -16.57 -9.43
N ASP A 417 -4.12 -17.80 -9.66
CA ASP A 417 -3.40 -19.02 -9.26
C ASP A 417 -2.56 -19.62 -10.39
N VAL A 418 -1.39 -20.12 -10.02
CA VAL A 418 -0.49 -20.89 -10.88
C VAL A 418 -0.84 -22.36 -10.76
N HIS A 419 -1.16 -22.99 -11.89
CA HIS A 419 -1.44 -24.42 -12.00
C HIS A 419 -0.30 -25.14 -12.75
N GLN A 420 -0.12 -26.42 -12.46
CA GLN A 420 0.60 -27.33 -13.36
C GLN A 420 -0.33 -27.66 -14.54
N GLY A 421 0.18 -27.75 -15.75
CA GLY A 421 -0.58 -28.21 -16.91
C GLY A 421 0.27 -28.92 -17.96
N VAL A 422 -0.37 -29.38 -19.03
CA VAL A 422 0.28 -30.00 -20.19
C VAL A 422 -0.14 -29.26 -21.46
N TYR A 423 0.83 -28.81 -22.24
CA TYR A 423 0.63 -28.21 -23.56
C TYR A 423 0.75 -29.28 -24.65
N ILE A 424 -0.32 -29.43 -25.44
CA ILE A 424 -0.43 -30.38 -26.53
C ILE A 424 -0.19 -29.65 -27.86
N SER A 425 0.95 -29.92 -28.50
CA SER A 425 1.25 -29.47 -29.85
C SER A 425 0.92 -30.58 -30.85
N PRO A 426 0.33 -30.28 -32.03
CA PRO A 426 0.20 -31.26 -33.12
C PRO A 426 1.55 -31.71 -33.70
N GLU A 427 2.61 -30.94 -33.48
CA GLU A 427 3.92 -31.08 -34.14
C GLU A 427 5.03 -31.53 -33.17
N ASN A 428 4.80 -31.44 -31.86
CA ASN A 428 5.80 -31.67 -30.81
C ASN A 428 5.21 -32.54 -29.68
N PRO A 429 6.02 -33.34 -28.96
CA PRO A 429 5.55 -34.11 -27.82
C PRO A 429 4.95 -33.20 -26.73
N ALA A 430 3.98 -33.73 -26.00
CA ALA A 430 3.27 -33.02 -24.94
C ALA A 430 4.24 -32.47 -23.87
N LEU A 431 4.12 -31.17 -23.57
CA LEU A 431 5.08 -30.42 -22.76
C LEU A 431 4.48 -30.00 -21.42
N SER A 432 5.15 -30.33 -20.32
CA SER A 432 4.77 -29.85 -18.98
C SER A 432 4.97 -28.34 -18.84
N VAL A 433 3.89 -27.62 -18.52
CA VAL A 433 3.86 -26.15 -18.41
C VAL A 433 3.32 -25.68 -17.06
N ALA A 434 3.61 -24.43 -16.72
CA ALA A 434 2.97 -23.70 -15.64
C ALA A 434 1.95 -22.72 -16.23
N VAL A 435 0.73 -22.70 -15.68
CA VAL A 435 -0.41 -21.92 -16.18
C VAL A 435 -0.83 -20.91 -15.12
N LYS A 436 -0.47 -19.64 -15.28
CA LYS A 436 -0.93 -18.56 -14.40
C LYS A 436 -2.32 -18.13 -14.86
N THR A 437 -3.31 -18.21 -13.98
CA THR A 437 -4.72 -17.90 -14.26
C THR A 437 -5.12 -16.56 -13.64
N CYS A 438 -6.00 -15.78 -14.28
CA CYS A 438 -6.53 -14.54 -13.71
C CYS A 438 -7.84 -14.78 -12.94
N LYS A 439 -7.88 -14.47 -11.63
CA LYS A 439 -9.07 -14.70 -10.78
C LYS A 439 -10.26 -13.79 -11.11
N ASN A 440 -10.01 -12.50 -11.38
CA ASN A 440 -11.04 -11.49 -11.60
C ASN A 440 -10.89 -10.87 -12.99
N SER A 441 -11.47 -11.52 -14.00
CA SER A 441 -11.39 -11.11 -15.42
C SER A 441 -12.47 -10.08 -15.85
N THR A 442 -13.24 -9.54 -14.90
CA THR A 442 -14.40 -8.66 -15.11
C THR A 442 -14.07 -7.16 -15.21
N SER A 443 -12.81 -6.77 -15.04
CA SER A 443 -12.36 -5.37 -15.16
C SER A 443 -11.12 -5.31 -16.05
N ASP A 444 -11.20 -4.59 -17.16
CA ASP A 444 -10.18 -4.58 -18.22
C ASP A 444 -8.80 -4.14 -17.70
N SER A 445 -8.73 -3.18 -16.79
CA SER A 445 -7.48 -2.72 -16.18
C SER A 445 -6.78 -3.77 -15.28
N VAL A 446 -7.48 -4.80 -14.80
CA VAL A 446 -6.86 -5.97 -14.14
C VAL A 446 -6.38 -6.98 -15.19
N ARG A 447 -7.14 -7.20 -16.26
CA ARG A 447 -6.75 -8.06 -17.39
C ARG A 447 -5.49 -7.55 -18.08
N GLU A 448 -5.41 -6.25 -18.33
CA GLU A 448 -4.25 -5.58 -18.89
C GLU A 448 -3.02 -5.71 -17.99
N LYS A 449 -3.15 -5.38 -16.70
CA LYS A 449 -2.02 -5.46 -15.74
C LYS A 449 -1.53 -6.89 -15.52
N PHE A 450 -2.36 -7.89 -15.78
CA PHE A 450 -1.96 -9.30 -15.88
C PHE A 450 -1.22 -9.60 -17.19
N LEU A 451 -1.76 -9.21 -18.35
CA LEU A 451 -1.12 -9.38 -19.67
C LEU A 451 0.23 -8.66 -19.78
N GLN A 452 0.41 -7.52 -19.09
CA GLN A 452 1.66 -6.76 -19.06
C GLN A 452 2.85 -7.59 -18.53
N GLU A 453 2.61 -8.57 -17.66
CA GLU A 453 3.64 -9.52 -17.22
C GLU A 453 4.13 -10.39 -18.38
N ALA A 454 3.21 -10.93 -19.20
CA ALA A 454 3.55 -11.70 -20.40
C ALA A 454 4.24 -10.83 -21.46
N LEU A 455 3.77 -9.59 -21.70
CA LEU A 455 4.44 -8.63 -22.61
C LEU A 455 5.86 -8.30 -22.16
N THR A 456 6.11 -8.28 -20.86
CA THR A 456 7.44 -8.09 -20.27
C THR A 456 8.30 -9.35 -20.50
N MET A 457 7.77 -10.53 -20.16
CA MET A 457 8.48 -11.81 -20.34
C MET A 457 8.79 -12.16 -21.81
N ARG A 458 7.94 -11.75 -22.78
CA ARG A 458 8.16 -11.94 -24.23
C ARG A 458 9.50 -11.37 -24.72
N GLN A 459 10.07 -10.39 -24.02
CA GLN A 459 11.31 -9.69 -24.41
C GLN A 459 12.59 -10.39 -23.94
N PHE A 460 12.47 -11.46 -23.15
CA PHE A 460 13.57 -12.16 -22.50
C PHE A 460 13.74 -13.59 -23.03
N ASP A 461 14.96 -13.90 -23.46
CA ASP A 461 15.41 -15.25 -23.75
C ASP A 461 16.80 -15.43 -23.10
N HIS A 462 16.84 -16.20 -22.03
CA HIS A 462 18.04 -16.40 -21.20
C HIS A 462 17.90 -17.69 -20.37
N PRO A 463 18.93 -18.55 -20.25
CA PRO A 463 18.81 -19.87 -19.60
C PRO A 463 18.29 -19.86 -18.16
N HIS A 464 18.57 -18.79 -17.40
CA HIS A 464 18.18 -18.61 -16.00
C HIS A 464 17.05 -17.59 -15.78
N ILE A 465 16.21 -17.37 -16.79
CA ILE A 465 14.92 -16.65 -16.67
C ILE A 465 13.81 -17.63 -17.06
N VAL A 466 12.67 -17.60 -16.35
CA VAL A 466 11.49 -18.43 -16.67
C VAL A 466 10.92 -18.00 -18.02
N LYS A 467 10.93 -18.91 -19.00
CA LYS A 467 10.51 -18.66 -20.38
C LYS A 467 8.99 -18.65 -20.53
N LEU A 468 8.46 -17.61 -21.19
CA LEU A 468 7.09 -17.57 -21.70
C LEU A 468 6.93 -18.56 -22.87
N MET A 469 5.89 -19.40 -22.81
CA MET A 469 5.49 -20.29 -23.90
C MET A 469 4.40 -19.66 -24.76
N GLY A 470 3.46 -18.93 -24.15
CA GLY A 470 2.37 -18.23 -24.85
C GLY A 470 1.30 -17.69 -23.90
N VAL A 471 0.20 -17.21 -24.46
CA VAL A 471 -0.92 -16.58 -23.75
C VAL A 471 -2.24 -17.09 -24.33
N ILE A 472 -3.27 -17.22 -23.49
CA ILE A 472 -4.67 -17.36 -23.91
C ILE A 472 -5.37 -16.07 -23.49
N THR A 473 -5.78 -15.25 -24.46
CA THR A 473 -6.45 -13.95 -24.24
C THR A 473 -7.95 -14.06 -24.02
N ASP A 474 -8.56 -15.20 -24.37
CA ASP A 474 -9.94 -15.52 -23.98
C ASP A 474 -10.11 -15.45 -22.46
N ASN A 475 -11.20 -14.87 -21.97
CA ASN A 475 -11.50 -14.92 -20.54
C ASN A 475 -11.80 -16.36 -20.07
N PRO A 476 -11.38 -16.77 -18.85
CA PRO A 476 -10.41 -16.08 -17.99
C PRO A 476 -8.98 -16.19 -18.53
N VAL A 477 -8.27 -15.07 -18.68
CA VAL A 477 -6.94 -15.02 -19.32
C VAL A 477 -5.92 -15.92 -18.61
N TRP A 478 -5.16 -16.69 -19.39
CA TRP A 478 -4.07 -17.54 -18.89
C TRP A 478 -2.72 -17.15 -19.51
N ILE A 479 -1.65 -17.22 -18.73
CA ILE A 479 -0.25 -17.06 -19.18
C ILE A 479 0.45 -18.41 -19.04
N ILE A 480 1.02 -18.91 -20.14
CA ILE A 480 1.65 -20.24 -20.21
C ILE A 480 3.18 -20.07 -20.16
N MET A 481 3.81 -20.72 -19.20
CA MET A 481 5.25 -20.64 -18.90
C MET A 481 5.86 -22.04 -18.82
N GLU A 482 7.19 -22.15 -18.90
CA GLU A 482 7.87 -23.42 -18.62
C GLU A 482 7.67 -23.88 -17.15
N LEU A 483 7.56 -25.19 -16.92
CA LEU A 483 7.39 -25.74 -15.57
C LEU A 483 8.74 -26.02 -14.88
N CYS A 484 9.13 -25.18 -13.93
CA CYS A 484 10.26 -25.47 -13.04
C CYS A 484 9.89 -26.56 -12.02
N THR A 485 10.24 -27.81 -12.35
CA THR A 485 9.69 -29.03 -11.70
C THR A 485 9.97 -29.20 -10.21
N LEU A 486 10.96 -28.47 -9.64
CA LEU A 486 11.34 -28.57 -8.23
C LEU A 486 10.86 -27.38 -7.38
N GLY A 487 10.06 -26.47 -7.95
CA GLY A 487 9.29 -25.46 -7.22
C GLY A 487 10.08 -24.23 -6.74
N GLU A 488 9.56 -23.56 -5.70
CA GLU A 488 10.16 -22.38 -5.07
C GLU A 488 11.54 -22.70 -4.45
N LEU A 489 12.59 -21.95 -4.81
CA LEU A 489 13.95 -22.15 -4.30
C LEU A 489 14.01 -22.06 -2.77
N ARG A 490 13.27 -21.11 -2.16
CA ARG A 490 13.23 -20.95 -0.71
C ARG A 490 12.68 -22.19 0.03
N SER A 491 11.63 -22.84 -0.49
CA SER A 491 11.12 -24.09 0.07
C SER A 491 12.05 -25.27 -0.22
N PHE A 492 12.61 -25.36 -1.44
CA PHE A 492 13.60 -26.37 -1.82
C PHE A 492 14.84 -26.34 -0.89
N LEU A 493 15.39 -25.15 -0.61
CA LEU A 493 16.53 -24.95 0.29
C LEU A 493 16.27 -25.43 1.72
N GLN A 494 15.07 -25.18 2.25
CA GLN A 494 14.70 -25.61 3.62
C GLN A 494 14.60 -27.12 3.72
N VAL A 495 13.93 -27.77 2.76
CA VAL A 495 13.78 -29.24 2.71
C VAL A 495 15.13 -29.93 2.47
N ARG A 496 15.98 -29.38 1.60
CA ARG A 496 17.25 -30.01 1.19
C ARG A 496 18.49 -29.56 1.96
N LYS A 497 18.32 -28.82 3.07
CA LYS A 497 19.40 -28.21 3.86
C LYS A 497 20.61 -29.11 4.17
N TYR A 498 20.38 -30.41 4.45
CA TYR A 498 21.44 -31.37 4.79
C TYR A 498 22.01 -32.13 3.58
N SER A 499 21.52 -31.85 2.37
CA SER A 499 21.89 -32.50 1.11
C SER A 499 22.46 -31.55 0.05
N LEU A 500 22.50 -30.25 0.33
CA LEU A 500 23.09 -29.23 -0.54
C LEU A 500 24.48 -28.85 -0.01
N ASP A 501 25.44 -28.79 -0.91
CA ASP A 501 26.79 -28.30 -0.62
C ASP A 501 26.94 -26.80 -0.92
N LEU A 502 28.03 -26.22 -0.42
CA LEU A 502 28.34 -24.81 -0.63
C LEU A 502 28.51 -24.47 -2.12
N ALA A 503 29.06 -25.38 -2.93
CA ALA A 503 29.23 -25.18 -4.37
C ALA A 503 27.88 -25.03 -5.09
N SER A 504 26.85 -25.79 -4.72
CA SER A 504 25.48 -25.66 -5.24
C SER A 504 24.86 -24.30 -4.88
N LEU A 505 25.04 -23.84 -3.65
CA LEU A 505 24.52 -22.54 -3.20
C LEU A 505 25.20 -21.35 -3.92
N ILE A 506 26.50 -21.46 -4.20
CA ILE A 506 27.25 -20.48 -4.99
C ILE A 506 26.85 -20.58 -6.47
N LEU A 507 26.60 -21.78 -7.01
CA LEU A 507 26.09 -21.99 -8.37
C LEU A 507 24.74 -21.29 -8.58
N TYR A 508 23.78 -21.43 -7.65
CA TYR A 508 22.49 -20.73 -7.74
C TYR A 508 22.68 -19.20 -7.72
N SER A 509 23.57 -18.70 -6.87
CA SER A 509 23.92 -17.28 -6.80
C SER A 509 24.54 -16.77 -8.11
N TYR A 510 25.45 -17.55 -8.70
CA TYR A 510 26.04 -17.27 -10.02
C TYR A 510 24.99 -17.26 -11.12
N GLN A 511 24.13 -18.28 -11.21
CA GLN A 511 23.07 -18.38 -12.22
C GLN A 511 22.14 -17.16 -12.18
N LEU A 512 21.69 -16.75 -10.98
CA LEU A 512 20.90 -15.54 -10.80
C LEU A 512 21.66 -14.27 -11.22
N SER A 513 22.95 -14.15 -10.91
CA SER A 513 23.76 -13.01 -11.38
C SER A 513 23.87 -12.93 -12.91
N THR A 514 23.80 -14.07 -13.62
CA THR A 514 23.77 -14.06 -15.09
C THR A 514 22.44 -13.54 -15.65
N ALA A 515 21.31 -13.93 -15.04
CA ALA A 515 19.98 -13.42 -15.40
C ALA A 515 19.83 -11.92 -15.10
N LEU A 516 20.36 -11.47 -13.96
CA LEU A 516 20.29 -10.06 -13.56
C LEU A 516 21.23 -9.18 -14.39
N ALA A 517 22.39 -9.68 -14.82
CA ALA A 517 23.23 -9.00 -15.81
C ALA A 517 22.56 -8.90 -17.20
N TYR A 518 21.75 -9.89 -17.57
CA TYR A 518 20.93 -9.83 -18.79
C TYR A 518 19.84 -8.75 -18.68
N LEU A 519 19.11 -8.68 -17.55
CA LEU A 519 18.11 -7.63 -17.32
C LEU A 519 18.75 -6.22 -17.25
N GLU A 520 19.93 -6.08 -16.63
CA GLU A 520 20.74 -4.85 -16.65
C GLU A 520 21.03 -4.41 -18.10
N SER A 521 21.45 -5.34 -18.98
CA SER A 521 21.71 -5.04 -20.40
C SER A 521 20.46 -4.65 -21.20
N LYS A 522 19.27 -5.07 -20.74
CA LYS A 522 17.96 -4.76 -21.34
C LYS A 522 17.30 -3.51 -20.71
N ARG A 523 17.97 -2.82 -19.77
CA ARG A 523 17.43 -1.69 -18.98
C ARG A 523 16.17 -2.02 -18.15
N PHE A 524 15.96 -3.28 -17.78
CA PHE A 524 14.85 -3.68 -16.90
C PHE A 524 15.27 -3.69 -15.43
N VAL A 525 14.32 -3.34 -14.56
CA VAL A 525 14.44 -3.45 -13.10
C VAL A 525 13.39 -4.44 -12.62
N HIS A 526 13.82 -5.48 -11.91
CA HIS A 526 12.99 -6.58 -11.43
C HIS A 526 12.11 -6.18 -10.23
N ARG A 527 12.64 -5.29 -9.37
CA ARG A 527 11.94 -4.68 -8.21
C ARG A 527 11.59 -5.60 -7.05
N ASP A 528 11.59 -6.92 -7.21
CA ASP A 528 11.42 -7.87 -6.10
C ASP A 528 12.29 -9.14 -6.27
N ILE A 529 13.60 -9.01 -6.00
CA ILE A 529 14.56 -10.13 -6.08
C ILE A 529 14.67 -10.79 -4.70
N ALA A 530 14.15 -12.01 -4.57
CA ALA A 530 14.13 -12.78 -3.35
C ALA A 530 14.05 -14.29 -3.65
N ALA A 531 14.46 -15.15 -2.72
CA ALA A 531 14.49 -16.61 -2.92
C ALA A 531 13.09 -17.25 -3.14
N ARG A 532 12.01 -16.49 -2.91
CA ARG A 532 10.62 -16.86 -3.22
C ARG A 532 10.20 -16.64 -4.69
N ASN A 533 10.88 -15.72 -5.39
CA ASN A 533 10.61 -15.38 -6.80
C ASN A 533 11.64 -16.08 -7.73
N VAL A 534 12.32 -17.10 -7.20
CA VAL A 534 13.28 -17.93 -7.92
C VAL A 534 12.77 -19.37 -7.87
N LEU A 535 12.72 -20.01 -9.04
CA LEU A 535 12.25 -21.38 -9.18
C LEU A 535 13.41 -22.33 -9.50
N VAL A 536 13.25 -23.59 -9.13
CA VAL A 536 14.25 -24.66 -9.33
C VAL A 536 13.79 -25.55 -10.47
N SER A 537 14.52 -25.52 -11.59
CA SER A 537 14.21 -26.30 -12.79
C SER A 537 14.72 -27.73 -12.69
N THR A 538 15.98 -27.86 -12.26
CA THR A 538 16.69 -29.10 -11.94
C THR A 538 17.57 -28.86 -10.70
N VAL A 539 18.14 -29.90 -10.09
CA VAL A 539 18.95 -29.77 -8.86
C VAL A 539 20.14 -28.81 -8.99
N ASP A 540 20.59 -28.58 -10.21
CA ASP A 540 21.73 -27.76 -10.62
C ASP A 540 21.34 -26.51 -11.43
N CYS A 541 20.04 -26.21 -11.61
CA CYS A 541 19.56 -25.08 -12.40
C CYS A 541 18.40 -24.33 -11.73
N VAL A 542 18.63 -23.07 -11.37
CA VAL A 542 17.60 -22.11 -10.93
C VAL A 542 17.26 -21.10 -12.02
N LYS A 543 16.04 -20.56 -11.96
CA LYS A 543 15.51 -19.54 -12.88
C LYS A 543 14.80 -18.41 -12.12
N LEU A 544 15.04 -17.16 -12.54
CA LEU A 544 14.35 -15.98 -12.03
C LEU A 544 12.95 -15.87 -12.65
N GLY A 545 11.92 -15.61 -11.83
CA GLY A 545 10.53 -15.45 -12.23
C GLY A 545 9.80 -14.34 -11.46
N ASP A 546 8.48 -14.30 -11.62
CA ASP A 546 7.56 -13.22 -11.18
C ASP A 546 7.94 -11.82 -11.69
N PHE A 547 7.51 -11.53 -12.92
CA PHE A 547 7.76 -10.25 -13.58
C PHE A 547 6.63 -9.22 -13.36
N GLY A 548 5.60 -9.51 -12.55
CA GLY A 548 4.44 -8.61 -12.38
C GLY A 548 4.80 -7.21 -11.86
N LEU A 549 5.84 -7.12 -11.03
CA LEU A 549 6.42 -5.87 -10.53
C LEU A 549 7.54 -5.30 -11.42
N SER A 550 8.06 -6.05 -12.39
CA SER A 550 9.17 -5.60 -13.25
C SER A 550 8.74 -4.44 -14.15
N ARG A 551 9.65 -3.50 -14.45
CA ARG A 551 9.40 -2.38 -15.37
C ARG A 551 10.66 -2.05 -16.19
N TYR A 552 10.43 -1.56 -17.40
CA TYR A 552 11.47 -0.96 -18.26
C TYR A 552 11.87 0.42 -17.70
N MET A 553 13.13 0.81 -17.88
CA MET A 553 13.57 2.19 -17.69
C MET A 553 13.76 2.88 -19.04
N GLU A 554 12.88 3.84 -19.31
CA GLU A 554 13.15 4.93 -20.26
C GLU A 554 14.34 5.79 -19.77
N ASP A 555 14.72 6.84 -20.49
CA ASP A 555 15.91 7.64 -20.14
C ASP A 555 15.80 8.43 -18.80
N SER A 556 14.66 8.34 -18.10
CA SER A 556 14.52 8.69 -16.68
C SER A 556 15.24 7.68 -15.77
N SER A 557 16.14 8.15 -14.90
CA SER A 557 17.07 7.29 -14.14
C SER A 557 16.46 6.44 -13.00
N TYR A 558 15.13 6.34 -12.87
CA TYR A 558 14.43 5.55 -11.86
C TYR A 558 12.91 5.41 -12.08
N TYR A 559 12.32 4.42 -11.40
CA TYR A 559 10.86 4.25 -11.25
C TYR A 559 10.39 4.57 -9.81
N LYS A 560 9.16 5.08 -9.65
CA LYS A 560 8.49 5.35 -8.34
C LYS A 560 7.23 4.49 -8.18
N ALA A 561 7.13 3.73 -7.08
CA ALA A 561 6.03 2.79 -6.85
C ALA A 561 4.83 3.36 -6.06
N SER A 562 3.63 2.86 -6.39
CA SER A 562 2.35 3.18 -5.76
C SER A 562 2.15 2.55 -4.36
N LYS A 563 1.01 2.84 -3.72
CA LYS A 563 0.63 2.34 -2.38
C LYS A 563 0.29 0.84 -2.42
N GLY A 564 1.03 0.02 -1.69
CA GLY A 564 0.82 -1.43 -1.58
C GLY A 564 1.69 -2.08 -0.49
N LYS A 565 1.47 -3.36 -0.15
CA LYS A 565 2.31 -4.11 0.80
C LYS A 565 3.68 -4.38 0.17
N LEU A 566 4.74 -3.77 0.71
CA LEU A 566 6.10 -3.88 0.18
C LEU A 566 6.98 -4.89 0.94
N PRO A 567 7.94 -5.55 0.27
CA PRO A 567 8.89 -6.49 0.89
C PRO A 567 10.05 -5.74 1.59
N ILE A 568 9.73 -4.88 2.56
CA ILE A 568 10.66 -3.94 3.24
C ILE A 568 11.99 -4.59 3.68
N LYS A 569 11.98 -5.86 4.10
CA LYS A 569 13.17 -6.59 4.58
C LYS A 569 14.19 -6.97 3.50
N TRP A 570 13.80 -6.92 2.23
CA TRP A 570 14.67 -7.14 1.07
C TRP A 570 15.11 -5.82 0.45
N MET A 571 14.24 -4.80 0.48
CA MET A 571 14.41 -3.55 -0.26
C MET A 571 15.63 -2.71 0.16
N ALA A 572 16.14 -1.92 -0.80
CA ALA A 572 17.21 -0.97 -0.58
C ALA A 572 16.73 0.28 0.20
N PRO A 573 17.62 0.99 0.93
CA PRO A 573 17.24 2.17 1.73
C PRO A 573 16.54 3.26 0.92
N GLU A 574 16.99 3.51 -0.31
CA GLU A 574 16.39 4.51 -1.20
C GLU A 574 15.02 4.06 -1.76
N SER A 575 14.81 2.76 -1.89
CA SER A 575 13.51 2.18 -2.28
C SER A 575 12.51 2.22 -1.15
N ILE A 576 12.97 2.17 0.11
CA ILE A 576 12.11 2.37 1.29
C ILE A 576 11.81 3.86 1.45
N ASN A 577 12.83 4.70 1.68
CA ASN A 577 12.68 6.11 2.02
C ASN A 577 12.03 6.96 0.91
N PHE A 578 12.30 6.65 -0.36
CA PHE A 578 11.93 7.50 -1.50
C PHE A 578 11.11 6.77 -2.59
N ARG A 579 10.74 5.50 -2.34
CA ARG A 579 10.05 4.61 -3.30
C ARG A 579 10.76 4.44 -4.65
N ARG A 580 12.08 4.69 -4.70
CA ARG A 580 12.92 4.64 -5.91
C ARG A 580 13.37 3.22 -6.23
N PHE A 581 13.18 2.78 -7.47
CA PHE A 581 13.71 1.50 -7.97
C PHE A 581 14.66 1.73 -9.16
N THR A 582 15.79 1.00 -9.17
CA THR A 582 16.88 1.05 -10.15
C THR A 582 17.68 -0.27 -10.16
N THR A 583 18.59 -0.47 -11.12
CA THR A 583 19.57 -1.58 -11.07
C THR A 583 20.37 -1.61 -9.76
N ALA A 584 20.67 -0.46 -9.15
CA ALA A 584 21.39 -0.41 -7.87
C ALA A 584 20.55 -0.88 -6.67
N SER A 585 19.22 -0.72 -6.69
CA SER A 585 18.34 -1.32 -5.68
C SER A 585 18.16 -2.81 -5.90
N ASP A 586 18.14 -3.25 -7.17
CA ASP A 586 18.14 -4.67 -7.51
C ASP A 586 19.43 -5.37 -7.05
N VAL A 587 20.59 -4.74 -7.17
CA VAL A 587 21.87 -5.24 -6.62
C VAL A 587 21.79 -5.44 -5.10
N TRP A 588 21.16 -4.51 -4.37
CA TRP A 588 20.95 -4.66 -2.93
C TRP A 588 20.05 -5.87 -2.62
N MET A 589 18.92 -6.00 -3.32
CA MET A 589 17.99 -7.12 -3.16
C MET A 589 18.63 -8.46 -3.53
N PHE A 590 19.45 -8.50 -4.58
CA PHE A 590 20.28 -9.66 -4.92
C PHE A 590 21.29 -10.01 -3.82
N GLY A 591 21.91 -9.01 -3.18
CA GLY A 591 22.73 -9.21 -1.98
C GLY A 591 21.95 -9.91 -0.86
N VAL A 592 20.70 -9.50 -0.60
CA VAL A 592 19.82 -10.18 0.36
C VAL A 592 19.43 -11.59 -0.13
N CYS A 593 19.18 -11.78 -1.43
CA CYS A 593 18.86 -13.10 -2.00
C CYS A 593 20.04 -14.10 -1.90
N MET A 594 21.28 -13.66 -2.11
CA MET A 594 22.46 -14.51 -1.87
C MET A 594 22.58 -14.91 -0.39
N TRP A 595 22.23 -14.00 0.53
CA TRP A 595 22.18 -14.31 1.95
C TRP A 595 21.06 -15.30 2.28
N GLU A 596 19.86 -15.17 1.71
CA GLU A 596 18.77 -16.16 1.85
C GLU A 596 19.19 -17.54 1.35
N ILE A 597 19.94 -17.62 0.24
CA ILE A 597 20.45 -18.87 -0.33
C ILE A 597 21.42 -19.55 0.64
N LEU A 598 22.44 -18.83 1.15
CA LEU A 598 23.39 -19.39 2.12
C LEU A 598 22.77 -19.68 3.49
N MET A 599 21.67 -18.99 3.85
CA MET A 599 20.91 -19.23 5.08
C MET A 599 19.75 -20.22 4.88
N PHE A 600 19.75 -20.99 3.78
CA PHE A 600 18.78 -22.04 3.47
C PHE A 600 17.31 -21.58 3.57
N GLY A 601 17.00 -20.40 3.03
CA GLY A 601 15.63 -19.86 2.95
C GLY A 601 15.09 -19.23 4.24
N ILE A 602 15.93 -19.01 5.26
CA ILE A 602 15.60 -18.20 6.43
C ILE A 602 15.29 -16.76 5.99
N LYS A 603 14.24 -16.14 6.56
CA LYS A 603 13.81 -14.78 6.20
C LYS A 603 14.84 -13.75 6.72
N PRO A 604 15.22 -12.74 5.92
CA PRO A 604 16.08 -11.64 6.38
C PRO A 604 15.40 -10.88 7.53
N PHE A 605 16.20 -10.37 8.48
CA PHE A 605 15.74 -9.66 9.67
C PHE A 605 14.58 -10.37 10.41
N GLN A 606 14.69 -11.68 10.64
CA GLN A 606 13.72 -12.45 11.42
C GLN A 606 13.56 -11.85 12.85
N GLY A 607 12.33 -11.82 13.36
CA GLY A 607 11.98 -11.19 14.65
C GLY A 607 11.84 -9.65 14.64
N VAL A 608 12.46 -8.94 13.69
CA VAL A 608 12.40 -7.47 13.58
C VAL A 608 11.06 -7.02 12.95
N LYS A 609 10.45 -5.90 13.38
CA LYS A 609 9.27 -5.33 12.69
C LYS A 609 9.70 -4.50 11.49
N ASN A 610 8.88 -4.41 10.44
CA ASN A 610 9.26 -3.71 9.20
C ASN A 610 9.69 -2.24 9.43
N ASN A 611 9.07 -1.55 10.39
CA ASN A 611 9.39 -0.15 10.71
C ASN A 611 10.79 -0.01 11.33
N ASP A 612 11.27 -1.00 12.07
CA ASP A 612 12.58 -0.96 12.74
C ASP A 612 13.74 -1.24 11.75
N VAL A 613 13.45 -1.95 10.65
CA VAL A 613 14.45 -2.41 9.67
C VAL A 613 15.19 -1.25 9.03
N ILE A 614 14.49 -0.17 8.66
CA ILE A 614 15.13 1.01 8.08
C ILE A 614 16.08 1.64 9.09
N GLY A 615 15.66 1.88 10.34
CA GLY A 615 16.49 2.47 11.39
C GLY A 615 17.78 1.66 11.66
N ARG A 616 17.69 0.33 11.70
CA ARG A 616 18.85 -0.57 11.80
C ARG A 616 19.83 -0.39 10.63
N ILE A 617 19.32 -0.47 9.40
CA ILE A 617 20.13 -0.31 8.18
C ILE A 617 20.77 1.09 8.11
N GLU A 618 20.04 2.11 8.54
CA GLU A 618 20.46 3.51 8.62
C GLU A 618 21.55 3.74 9.67
N ASN A 619 21.53 3.00 10.78
CA ASN A 619 22.59 2.96 11.81
C ASN A 619 23.82 2.12 11.38
N GLY A 620 23.77 1.46 10.23
CA GLY A 620 24.86 0.66 9.68
C GLY A 620 24.77 -0.85 9.93
N GLU A 621 23.73 -1.34 10.60
CA GLU A 621 23.51 -2.80 10.75
C GLU A 621 23.34 -3.47 9.39
N ARG A 622 23.85 -4.70 9.27
CA ARG A 622 23.72 -5.56 8.08
C ARG A 622 23.42 -6.99 8.52
N LEU A 623 22.93 -7.81 7.58
CA LEU A 623 22.69 -9.23 7.81
C LEU A 623 24.03 -9.93 8.09
N ALA A 624 24.10 -10.69 9.18
CA ALA A 624 25.34 -11.33 9.64
C ALA A 624 25.86 -12.41 8.66
N MET A 625 27.17 -12.66 8.69
CA MET A 625 27.80 -13.67 7.83
C MET A 625 27.20 -15.07 8.05
N PRO A 626 26.69 -15.74 7.00
CA PRO A 626 26.15 -17.09 7.12
C PRO A 626 27.19 -18.12 7.59
N PRO A 627 26.79 -19.17 8.32
CA PRO A 627 27.68 -20.28 8.67
C PRO A 627 28.33 -20.88 7.43
N GLN A 628 29.63 -21.20 7.51
CA GLN A 628 30.43 -21.78 6.42
C GLN A 628 30.56 -20.90 5.15
N CYS A 629 30.12 -19.63 5.18
CA CYS A 629 30.29 -18.70 4.06
C CYS A 629 31.78 -18.34 3.83
N PRO A 630 32.31 -18.41 2.59
CA PRO A 630 33.62 -17.87 2.26
C PRO A 630 33.71 -16.36 2.53
N PRO A 631 34.81 -15.86 3.14
CA PRO A 631 34.97 -14.42 3.39
C PRO A 631 34.93 -13.55 2.12
N THR A 632 35.39 -14.09 0.98
CA THR A 632 35.29 -13.45 -0.35
C THR A 632 33.84 -13.23 -0.78
N LEU A 633 32.96 -14.20 -0.53
CA LEU A 633 31.54 -14.15 -0.87
C LEU A 633 30.78 -13.19 0.07
N TYR A 634 31.07 -13.19 1.37
CA TYR A 634 30.47 -12.22 2.30
C TYR A 634 30.98 -10.79 2.05
N SER A 635 32.23 -10.62 1.63
CA SER A 635 32.75 -9.34 1.11
C SER A 635 31.93 -8.86 -0.10
N LEU A 636 31.55 -9.77 -1.00
CA LEU A 636 30.71 -9.45 -2.14
C LEU A 636 29.27 -9.03 -1.74
N MET A 637 28.66 -9.71 -0.76
CA MET A 637 27.35 -9.31 -0.21
C MET A 637 27.41 -7.92 0.45
N THR A 638 28.44 -7.64 1.23
CA THR A 638 28.59 -6.35 1.93
C THR A 638 28.88 -5.19 0.99
N LYS A 639 29.55 -5.42 -0.17
CA LYS A 639 29.59 -4.45 -1.28
C LYS A 639 28.18 -4.13 -1.83
N CYS A 640 27.34 -5.15 -2.03
CA CYS A 640 25.95 -4.97 -2.49
C CYS A 640 25.13 -4.14 -1.48
N TRP A 641 25.41 -4.27 -0.19
CA TRP A 641 24.76 -3.52 0.88
C TRP A 641 25.43 -2.18 1.26
N SER A 642 26.23 -1.60 0.35
CA SER A 642 26.60 -0.18 0.48
C SER A 642 25.34 0.67 0.59
N TYR A 643 25.25 1.50 1.64
CA TYR A 643 24.12 2.41 1.83
C TYR A 643 23.96 3.35 0.62
N ASP A 644 25.10 3.91 0.18
CA ASP A 644 25.22 4.72 -1.03
C ASP A 644 25.04 3.83 -2.29
N PRO A 645 23.99 4.05 -3.11
CA PRO A 645 23.73 3.22 -4.30
C PRO A 645 24.83 3.31 -5.35
N SER A 646 25.54 4.45 -5.43
CA SER A 646 26.58 4.68 -6.45
C SER A 646 27.84 3.85 -6.25
N LYS A 647 28.01 3.25 -5.05
CA LYS A 647 29.14 2.40 -4.67
C LYS A 647 28.85 0.90 -4.72
N ARG A 648 27.63 0.51 -5.12
CA ARG A 648 27.26 -0.90 -5.29
C ARG A 648 27.83 -1.41 -6.63
N PRO A 649 28.37 -2.64 -6.69
CA PRO A 649 28.91 -3.22 -7.92
C PRO A 649 27.79 -3.48 -8.94
N ARG A 650 28.12 -3.53 -10.23
CA ARG A 650 27.16 -3.90 -11.29
C ARG A 650 26.96 -5.41 -11.38
N PHE A 651 25.87 -5.88 -11.99
CA PHE A 651 25.63 -7.32 -12.14
C PHE A 651 26.68 -8.01 -13.02
N THR A 652 27.22 -7.31 -14.00
CA THR A 652 28.39 -7.76 -14.80
C THR A 652 29.65 -8.00 -13.95
N GLU A 653 29.92 -7.15 -12.94
CA GLU A 653 31.01 -7.34 -11.98
C GLU A 653 30.72 -8.51 -11.02
N LEU A 654 29.50 -8.55 -10.47
CA LEU A 654 29.03 -9.60 -9.56
C LEU A 654 29.12 -10.99 -10.19
N LYS A 655 28.64 -11.14 -11.43
CA LYS A 655 28.77 -12.35 -12.24
C LYS A 655 30.22 -12.83 -12.35
N THR A 656 31.14 -11.89 -12.58
CA THR A 656 32.56 -12.21 -12.74
C THR A 656 33.17 -12.70 -11.42
N GLN A 657 32.93 -11.98 -10.31
CA GLN A 657 33.45 -12.38 -8.99
C GLN A 657 32.81 -13.69 -8.48
N LEU A 658 31.52 -13.92 -8.71
CA LEU A 658 30.85 -15.20 -8.40
C LEU A 658 31.40 -16.35 -9.23
N SER A 659 31.77 -16.12 -10.50
CA SER A 659 32.38 -17.16 -11.35
C SER A 659 33.72 -17.64 -10.78
N THR A 660 34.57 -16.71 -10.31
CA THR A 660 35.86 -17.05 -9.69
C THR A 660 35.67 -17.81 -8.38
N ILE A 661 34.83 -17.30 -7.48
CA ILE A 661 34.53 -17.92 -6.18
C ILE A 661 33.96 -19.34 -6.36
N LEU A 662 33.14 -19.57 -7.39
CA LEU A 662 32.57 -20.89 -7.68
C LEU A 662 33.63 -21.91 -8.11
N GLU A 663 34.59 -21.54 -8.98
CA GLU A 663 35.65 -22.46 -9.39
C GLU A 663 36.70 -22.68 -8.28
N GLU A 664 36.97 -21.68 -7.45
CA GLU A 664 37.77 -21.83 -6.23
C GLU A 664 37.15 -22.84 -5.27
N GLU A 665 35.84 -22.74 -4.98
CA GLU A 665 35.15 -23.67 -4.09
C GLU A 665 35.06 -25.08 -4.68
N LYS A 666 34.77 -25.22 -5.99
CA LYS A 666 34.81 -26.52 -6.69
C LYS A 666 36.19 -27.18 -6.62
N LEU A 667 37.27 -26.41 -6.71
CA LEU A 667 38.63 -26.93 -6.57
C LEU A 667 38.86 -27.42 -5.13
N GLN A 668 38.58 -26.59 -4.13
CA GLN A 668 38.70 -26.97 -2.72
C GLN A 668 37.85 -28.20 -2.37
N GLN A 669 36.62 -28.31 -2.90
CA GLN A 669 35.76 -29.47 -2.70
C GLN A 669 36.39 -30.74 -3.27
N LYS A 670 36.93 -30.72 -4.50
CA LYS A 670 37.66 -31.84 -5.10
C LYS A 670 38.88 -32.22 -4.25
N GLU A 671 39.58 -31.25 -3.68
CA GLU A 671 40.72 -31.52 -2.79
C GLU A 671 40.30 -32.14 -1.46
N ARG A 672 39.25 -31.62 -0.80
CA ARG A 672 38.67 -32.20 0.43
C ARG A 672 38.22 -33.65 0.18
N SER A 673 37.52 -33.92 -0.93
CA SER A 673 37.14 -35.28 -1.35
C SER A 673 38.35 -36.18 -1.58
N ARG A 674 39.42 -35.68 -2.20
CA ARG A 674 40.67 -36.43 -2.44
C ARG A 674 41.45 -36.70 -1.15
N MET A 675 41.40 -35.80 -0.17
CA MET A 675 42.00 -36.01 1.16
C MET A 675 41.25 -37.07 1.96
N GLU A 676 39.91 -37.02 1.96
CA GLU A 676 39.08 -38.01 2.64
C GLU A 676 39.19 -39.40 1.99
N MET A 677 39.23 -39.49 0.66
CA MET A 677 39.50 -40.76 -0.04
C MET A 677 40.86 -41.36 0.34
N ARG A 678 41.91 -40.54 0.44
CA ARG A 678 43.24 -40.98 0.92
C ARG A 678 43.18 -41.50 2.36
N ARG A 679 42.46 -40.80 3.24
CA ARG A 679 42.27 -41.17 4.64
C ARG A 679 41.56 -42.52 4.78
N GLN A 680 40.52 -42.77 3.98
CA GLN A 680 39.79 -44.03 3.99
C GLN A 680 40.65 -45.21 3.50
N VAL A 681 41.47 -45.01 2.45
CA VAL A 681 42.43 -46.02 1.97
C VAL A 681 43.48 -46.37 3.04
N THR A 682 43.96 -45.42 3.83
CA THR A 682 44.93 -45.72 4.91
C THR A 682 44.33 -46.58 6.01
N VAL A 683 43.03 -46.47 6.29
CA VAL A 683 42.35 -47.24 7.35
C VAL A 683 42.07 -48.70 6.93
N SER A 684 42.00 -49.01 5.63
CA SER A 684 41.62 -50.35 5.17
C SER A 684 42.69 -51.45 5.33
N TRP A 685 43.90 -51.12 5.81
CA TRP A 685 45.00 -52.07 5.97
C TRP A 685 45.05 -52.76 7.35
N ASP A 686 44.33 -52.23 8.34
CA ASP A 686 44.42 -52.69 9.74
C ASP A 686 43.33 -53.71 10.12
N SER A 687 43.01 -54.63 9.19
CA SER A 687 41.89 -55.58 9.36
C SER A 687 42.04 -56.88 8.56
N GLY A 688 43.04 -57.69 8.91
CA GLY A 688 43.03 -59.14 8.65
C GLY A 688 44.17 -59.68 7.77
N GLY A 689 45.29 -60.03 8.40
CA GLY A 689 46.40 -60.76 7.76
C GLY A 689 47.51 -61.04 8.78
N THR A 690 47.90 -62.31 8.91
CA THR A 690 48.87 -62.87 9.88
C THR A 690 50.12 -62.04 10.19
N ASP A 691 50.51 -62.04 11.47
CA ASP A 691 51.74 -61.43 12.02
C ASP A 691 53.03 -62.06 11.43
N GLU A 692 53.58 -61.45 10.38
CA GLU A 692 54.96 -61.65 9.95
C GLU A 692 55.58 -60.30 9.54
N ALA A 693 56.55 -59.81 10.34
CA ALA A 693 57.20 -58.53 10.12
C ALA A 693 58.15 -58.58 8.89
N PRO A 694 58.09 -57.63 7.95
CA PRO A 694 58.97 -57.62 6.78
C PRO A 694 60.46 -57.62 7.16
N PRO A 695 61.32 -58.45 6.53
CA PRO A 695 62.73 -58.51 6.84
C PRO A 695 63.43 -57.19 6.52
N LYS A 696 64.21 -56.68 7.48
CA LYS A 696 64.97 -55.43 7.32
C LYS A 696 65.94 -55.54 6.13
N PRO A 697 65.94 -54.61 5.16
CA PRO A 697 66.94 -54.61 4.10
C PRO A 697 68.33 -54.38 4.67
N SER A 698 69.27 -55.26 4.32
CA SER A 698 70.66 -55.22 4.77
C SER A 698 71.36 -53.93 4.34
N ARG A 699 72.05 -53.27 5.26
CA ARG A 699 72.78 -52.01 5.03
C ARG A 699 74.20 -52.29 4.51
N PRO A 700 74.56 -51.92 3.27
CA PRO A 700 75.96 -51.91 2.84
C PRO A 700 76.76 -50.86 3.65
N GLY A 701 78.01 -51.15 3.98
CA GLY A 701 78.78 -50.34 4.93
C GLY A 701 80.01 -49.66 4.35
N TYR A 702 80.30 -48.46 4.88
CA TYR A 702 81.59 -47.73 4.80
C TYR A 702 82.06 -47.25 3.40
N PRO A 703 83.05 -46.34 3.31
CA PRO A 703 83.75 -45.61 4.38
C PRO A 703 83.65 -44.06 4.29
N SER A 704 84.14 -43.37 5.32
CA SER A 704 84.63 -41.98 5.22
C SER A 704 86.13 -41.97 4.94
N PRO A 705 86.67 -40.96 4.24
CA PRO A 705 87.87 -40.29 4.73
C PRO A 705 87.88 -38.76 4.56
N ARG A 706 88.97 -38.12 5.02
CA ARG A 706 89.23 -36.67 5.03
C ARG A 706 90.05 -36.22 3.81
N SER A 707 89.80 -34.99 3.32
CA SER A 707 90.79 -33.94 2.98
C SER A 707 90.04 -32.69 2.48
N SER A 708 90.34 -31.40 2.75
CA SER A 708 91.50 -30.60 3.22
C SER A 708 92.38 -30.00 2.11
N GLU A 709 92.50 -28.65 2.09
CA GLU A 709 93.25 -27.78 1.14
C GLU A 709 92.66 -27.78 -0.30
N GLY A 710 92.59 -26.72 -1.12
CA GLY A 710 92.76 -25.24 -1.02
C GLY A 710 91.91 -24.58 -2.16
N PHE A 711 91.93 -23.28 -2.52
CA PHE A 711 92.66 -22.08 -2.07
C PHE A 711 91.82 -20.80 -2.43
N TYR A 712 92.43 -19.60 -2.55
CA TYR A 712 91.79 -18.29 -2.90
C TYR A 712 92.11 -17.82 -4.36
N PRO A 713 91.45 -16.77 -4.96
CA PRO A 713 90.66 -15.68 -4.33
C PRO A 713 89.31 -15.22 -4.98
N SER A 714 88.32 -14.87 -4.12
CA SER A 714 87.66 -13.55 -3.87
C SER A 714 87.37 -12.50 -4.99
N PRO A 715 86.47 -11.47 -4.79
CA PRO A 715 85.72 -11.09 -3.56
C PRO A 715 84.20 -10.65 -3.71
N GLN A 716 83.60 -10.27 -2.57
CA GLN A 716 82.35 -9.45 -2.33
C GLN A 716 80.99 -10.19 -2.46
N HIS A 717 80.11 -10.44 -1.46
CA HIS A 717 79.67 -9.82 -0.16
C HIS A 717 78.46 -8.86 -0.25
N PRO A 718 77.62 -8.70 0.81
CA PRO A 718 77.16 -9.64 1.87
C PRO A 718 75.60 -9.65 2.00
N GLY A 719 74.89 -10.37 2.89
CA GLY A 719 75.22 -11.35 3.94
C GLY A 719 73.95 -11.83 4.71
N HIS A 720 74.05 -12.93 5.46
CA HIS A 720 72.97 -13.52 6.30
C HIS A 720 73.20 -13.23 7.81
N TYR A 721 72.22 -13.54 8.69
CA TYR A 721 72.45 -14.47 9.81
C TYR A 721 71.15 -15.06 10.42
N GLN A 722 71.30 -16.10 11.24
CA GLN A 722 70.25 -16.93 11.85
C GLN A 722 70.53 -17.23 13.34
N MET A 723 69.46 -17.19 14.15
CA MET A 723 69.03 -18.18 15.18
C MET A 723 69.94 -18.68 16.35
N ALA A 724 69.26 -18.88 17.50
CA ALA A 724 69.48 -19.88 18.57
C ALA A 724 70.49 -19.64 19.73
N GLY A 725 70.07 -20.03 20.95
CA GLY A 725 70.90 -20.15 22.15
C GLY A 725 70.12 -20.21 23.49
N TYR A 726 70.10 -21.36 24.17
CA TYR A 726 69.66 -21.55 25.57
C TYR A 726 70.92 -21.75 26.46
N PRO A 727 70.93 -21.33 27.75
CA PRO A 727 70.50 -22.24 28.85
C PRO A 727 69.91 -21.52 30.11
N GLY A 728 69.68 -22.28 31.20
CA GLY A 728 69.40 -21.77 32.57
C GLY A 728 70.23 -22.57 33.62
N PRO A 729 69.89 -22.60 34.93
CA PRO A 729 68.77 -21.95 35.64
C PRO A 729 69.13 -21.27 37.01
N HIS A 730 68.12 -20.69 37.67
CA HIS A 730 68.00 -20.33 39.12
C HIS A 730 69.10 -19.53 39.88
N THR A 731 68.77 -18.30 40.33
CA THR A 731 68.95 -17.78 41.73
C THR A 731 68.33 -16.37 41.93
N LEU A 732 68.21 -15.91 43.19
CA LEU A 732 67.75 -14.57 43.68
C LEU A 732 68.91 -13.87 44.45
N PRO A 733 68.84 -12.59 44.94
CA PRO A 733 67.79 -11.54 44.86
C PRO A 733 68.23 -10.33 43.94
N SER A 734 68.15 -8.99 44.15
CA SER A 734 67.94 -8.02 45.27
C SER A 734 67.50 -6.60 44.79
N VAL A 735 67.25 -5.67 45.74
CA VAL A 735 66.85 -4.23 45.63
C VAL A 735 67.43 -3.46 46.86
N PRO A 736 67.42 -2.09 47.04
CA PRO A 736 66.40 -1.07 46.66
C PRO A 736 66.92 0.39 46.36
N SER A 737 66.03 1.41 46.49
CA SER A 737 66.28 2.83 46.89
C SER A 737 66.81 3.87 45.87
N ALA A 738 66.54 5.21 45.97
CA ALA A 738 65.64 6.01 46.86
C ALA A 738 65.50 7.53 46.46
N LEU A 739 64.32 8.15 46.74
CA LEU A 739 63.99 9.55 47.16
C LEU A 739 64.53 10.82 46.38
N TYR A 740 63.69 11.74 45.82
CA TYR A 740 62.95 12.94 46.37
C TYR A 740 63.82 14.25 46.53
N PRO A 741 63.31 15.53 46.67
CA PRO A 741 61.92 16.06 46.67
C PRO A 741 61.61 17.32 45.74
N PRO A 742 61.05 18.50 46.16
CA PRO A 742 59.82 19.17 45.60
C PRO A 742 60.12 20.59 44.99
N PRO A 743 59.26 21.68 44.94
CA PRO A 743 57.86 21.95 45.37
C PRO A 743 56.95 22.84 44.43
N ALA A 744 55.81 23.34 44.97
CA ALA A 744 54.89 24.42 44.50
C ALA A 744 54.16 24.23 43.13
N ALA A 745 52.82 24.26 42.95
CA ALA A 745 51.64 24.73 43.71
C ALA A 745 51.48 26.27 43.78
N MET A 746 50.35 26.92 43.44
CA MET A 746 48.98 26.53 43.00
C MET A 746 48.52 27.45 41.82
N LEU A 747 47.27 27.72 41.37
CA LEU A 747 45.83 27.48 41.71
C LEU A 747 45.04 27.60 40.32
N ASP A 748 43.72 27.55 40.07
CA ASP A 748 42.45 27.55 40.84
C ASP A 748 41.24 26.94 40.04
N THR A 749 40.00 27.33 40.38
CA THR A 749 38.64 26.78 40.11
C THR A 749 37.93 26.82 38.72
N HIS A 750 37.01 25.84 38.61
CA HIS A 750 35.61 25.87 38.07
C HIS A 750 35.21 25.16 36.74
N HIS A 751 34.27 24.21 36.92
CA HIS A 751 33.27 23.61 36.02
C HIS A 751 33.64 22.69 34.82
N ALA A 752 33.54 21.40 35.13
CA ALA A 752 33.57 20.21 34.29
C ALA A 752 32.62 20.16 33.06
N THR A 753 33.06 19.40 32.05
CA THR A 753 32.41 18.12 31.69
C THR A 753 33.37 17.24 30.85
N HIS A 754 33.32 15.91 31.01
CA HIS A 754 34.24 14.96 30.38
C HIS A 754 33.53 13.78 29.70
N THR A 755 34.01 13.42 28.51
CA THR A 755 33.96 12.07 27.89
C THR A 755 35.05 12.00 26.80
N PRO A 756 35.52 10.80 26.36
CA PRO A 756 35.78 9.56 27.09
C PRO A 756 37.17 8.94 26.70
N ALA A 757 37.33 7.61 26.89
CA ALA A 757 38.24 6.68 26.16
C ALA A 757 39.46 6.03 26.87
N THR A 758 39.17 4.94 27.62
CA THR A 758 39.75 3.57 27.47
C THR A 758 41.27 3.30 27.36
N THR A 759 41.80 2.53 28.33
CA THR A 759 42.46 1.20 28.19
C THR A 759 42.85 0.66 29.60
N SER A 760 43.00 -0.64 29.92
CA SER A 760 42.74 -1.91 29.20
C SER A 760 42.59 -3.13 30.17
N THR A 761 41.76 -4.10 29.80
CA THR A 761 41.85 -5.57 30.09
C THR A 761 42.05 -6.15 31.51
N HIS A 762 40.98 -6.81 31.98
CA HIS A 762 40.92 -8.13 32.67
C HIS A 762 41.71 -8.45 33.97
N THR A 763 40.95 -8.81 35.02
CA THR A 763 40.97 -10.16 35.64
C THR A 763 39.77 -10.33 36.59
N ARG A 764 39.47 -11.58 37.02
CA ARG A 764 38.30 -12.07 37.79
C ARG A 764 37.01 -12.30 36.98
N THR A 765 36.06 -13.13 37.40
CA THR A 765 36.01 -14.55 37.82
C THR A 765 34.62 -14.81 38.40
N ALA A 766 33.80 -15.61 37.72
CA ALA A 766 32.72 -16.44 38.26
C ALA A 766 31.55 -15.85 39.10
N VAL A 767 31.56 -14.59 39.55
CA VAL A 767 30.50 -14.05 40.44
C VAL A 767 29.33 -13.41 39.67
N ASP A 768 29.59 -12.75 38.54
CA ASP A 768 28.58 -11.91 37.85
C ASP A 768 27.38 -12.70 37.27
N MET A 769 27.53 -14.00 36.99
CA MET A 769 26.46 -14.80 36.39
C MET A 769 25.27 -14.99 37.35
N GLN A 770 25.49 -14.91 38.67
CA GLN A 770 24.42 -15.01 39.67
C GLN A 770 23.59 -13.70 39.75
N GLN A 771 24.23 -12.53 39.62
CA GLN A 771 23.55 -11.23 39.72
C GLN A 771 22.72 -10.89 38.48
N CYS A 772 23.21 -11.23 37.28
CA CYS A 772 22.51 -10.90 36.04
C CYS A 772 21.12 -11.59 35.96
N VAL A 773 21.02 -12.85 36.40
CA VAL A 773 19.73 -13.59 36.45
C VAL A 773 18.76 -12.97 37.46
N GLY A 774 19.24 -12.57 38.65
CA GLY A 774 18.40 -11.93 39.66
C GLY A 774 17.81 -10.60 39.18
N GLN A 775 18.60 -9.77 38.51
CA GLN A 775 18.12 -8.50 37.97
C GLN A 775 17.15 -8.67 36.79
N GLN A 776 17.24 -9.78 36.05
CA GLN A 776 16.30 -10.12 34.98
C GLN A 776 15.01 -10.75 35.52
N CYS A 777 15.04 -11.46 36.65
CA CYS A 777 13.83 -11.91 37.36
C CYS A 777 13.04 -10.74 37.94
N LEU A 778 13.69 -9.75 38.57
CA LEU A 778 13.02 -8.59 39.15
C LEU A 778 12.23 -7.78 38.11
N LEU A 779 12.78 -7.59 36.90
CA LEU A 779 12.06 -6.95 35.80
C LEU A 779 10.88 -7.80 35.29
N MET A 780 10.98 -9.12 35.36
CA MET A 780 9.89 -10.04 35.02
C MET A 780 8.76 -9.99 36.07
N GLU A 781 9.09 -9.92 37.36
CA GLU A 781 8.13 -9.72 38.46
C GLU A 781 7.46 -8.33 38.40
N GLU A 782 8.22 -7.28 38.07
CA GLU A 782 7.67 -5.93 37.85
C GLU A 782 6.68 -5.90 36.68
N GLN A 783 7.01 -6.53 35.54
CA GLN A 783 6.08 -6.64 34.42
C GLN A 783 4.86 -7.52 34.73
N LEU A 784 5.01 -8.58 35.53
CA LEU A 784 3.89 -9.41 36.01
C LEU A 784 2.97 -8.63 36.96
N MET A 785 3.52 -7.85 37.90
CA MET A 785 2.73 -6.98 38.77
C MET A 785 1.97 -5.91 37.98
N ILE A 786 2.58 -5.30 36.97
CA ILE A 786 1.89 -4.35 36.07
C ILE A 786 0.76 -5.05 35.30
N GLN A 787 0.98 -6.26 34.77
CA GLN A 787 -0.08 -7.02 34.10
C GLN A 787 -1.21 -7.44 35.05
N GLN A 788 -0.89 -7.81 36.29
CA GLN A 788 -1.87 -8.18 37.29
C GLN A 788 -2.67 -6.97 37.78
N GLN A 789 -2.03 -5.81 37.94
CA GLN A 789 -2.69 -4.55 38.28
C GLN A 789 -3.63 -4.08 37.15
N GLN A 790 -3.22 -4.22 35.89
CA GLN A 790 -4.08 -3.96 34.74
C GLN A 790 -5.28 -4.93 34.69
N MET A 791 -5.06 -6.22 34.97
CA MET A 791 -6.13 -7.21 35.07
C MET A 791 -7.12 -6.88 36.20
N GLU A 792 -6.65 -6.38 37.34
CA GLU A 792 -7.51 -5.91 38.45
C GLU A 792 -8.23 -4.60 38.12
N GLU A 793 -7.66 -3.70 37.32
CA GLU A 793 -8.35 -2.50 36.82
C GLU A 793 -9.44 -2.88 35.80
N ASP A 794 -9.14 -3.75 34.83
CA ASP A 794 -10.12 -4.28 33.88
C ASP A 794 -11.23 -5.07 34.59
N GLN A 795 -10.92 -5.89 35.61
CA GLN A 795 -11.95 -6.59 36.39
C GLN A 795 -12.83 -5.61 37.17
N ARG A 796 -12.24 -4.60 37.85
CA ARG A 796 -13.03 -3.60 38.57
C ARG A 796 -13.91 -2.76 37.63
N TRP A 797 -13.42 -2.47 36.43
CA TRP A 797 -14.20 -1.83 35.37
C TRP A 797 -15.37 -2.72 34.92
N LEU A 798 -15.13 -4.01 34.66
CA LEU A 798 -16.17 -4.99 34.31
C LEU A 798 -17.21 -5.19 35.43
N GLU A 799 -16.80 -5.23 36.69
CA GLU A 799 -17.73 -5.29 37.83
C GLU A 799 -18.56 -3.99 37.98
N GLN A 800 -18.01 -2.85 37.59
CA GLN A 800 -18.72 -1.57 37.59
C GLN A 800 -19.71 -1.48 36.41
N GLU A 801 -19.33 -1.97 35.24
CA GLU A 801 -20.20 -2.12 34.07
C GLU A 801 -21.35 -3.12 34.35
N GLU A 802 -21.06 -4.25 35.03
CA GLU A 802 -22.07 -5.25 35.40
C GLU A 802 -23.09 -4.71 36.42
N ARG A 803 -22.67 -3.82 37.33
CA ARG A 803 -23.57 -3.11 38.26
C ARG A 803 -24.50 -2.13 37.55
N LEU A 804 -24.08 -1.54 36.43
CA LEU A 804 -24.91 -0.68 35.59
C LEU A 804 -25.93 -1.48 34.74
N LEU A 805 -25.77 -2.80 34.64
CA LEU A 805 -26.57 -3.69 33.78
C LEU A 805 -27.53 -4.63 34.53
N LYS A 806 -27.58 -4.58 35.87
CA LYS A 806 -28.48 -5.40 36.69
C LYS A 806 -29.79 -4.64 37.02
N PRO A 807 -30.97 -5.09 36.55
CA PRO A 807 -32.25 -4.53 36.98
C PRO A 807 -32.60 -5.00 38.40
N ASP A 808 -32.74 -4.04 39.31
CA ASP A 808 -32.97 -4.32 40.73
C ASP A 808 -34.36 -4.96 40.94
N SER A 809 -34.36 -6.22 41.39
CA SER A 809 -35.53 -7.10 41.32
C SER A 809 -35.92 -7.69 42.68
N ARG A 810 -35.78 -6.89 43.75
CA ARG A 810 -36.27 -7.22 45.11
C ARG A 810 -36.75 -6.01 45.91
N SER A 811 -38.04 -5.69 45.79
CA SER A 811 -38.94 -5.47 46.94
C SER A 811 -40.38 -5.21 46.49
N SER A 812 -41.32 -6.04 46.94
CA SER A 812 -42.75 -5.72 46.85
C SER A 812 -43.51 -6.29 48.04
N ARG A 813 -43.68 -5.44 49.07
CA ARG A 813 -44.64 -5.53 50.18
C ARG A 813 -44.62 -4.15 50.85
N GLY A 814 -45.65 -3.34 50.65
CA GLY A 814 -45.70 -1.95 51.12
C GLY A 814 -46.48 -1.77 52.42
N SER A 815 -46.63 -0.52 52.86
CA SER A 815 -47.69 -0.08 53.80
C SER A 815 -47.84 1.44 53.85
N LEU A 816 -49.06 1.91 53.57
CA LEU A 816 -49.78 3.07 54.15
C LEU A 816 -49.15 4.49 54.25
N ASP A 817 -49.91 5.42 53.65
CA ASP A 817 -50.44 6.69 54.23
C ASP A 817 -49.69 8.05 54.20
N ARG A 818 -50.49 9.04 53.76
CA ARG A 818 -50.62 10.47 54.17
C ARG A 818 -49.76 11.60 53.59
N GLU A 819 -50.37 12.27 52.62
CA GLU A 819 -50.91 13.67 52.69
C GLU A 819 -50.01 14.86 53.08
N ASP A 820 -49.80 15.71 52.06
CA ASP A 820 -49.93 17.20 52.05
C ASP A 820 -48.73 18.07 52.52
N GLY A 821 -48.62 19.31 51.99
CA GLY A 821 -47.75 20.34 52.60
C GLY A 821 -46.97 21.39 51.75
N GLY A 822 -46.91 21.31 50.42
CA GLY A 822 -46.57 22.46 49.53
C GLY A 822 -45.10 22.96 49.34
N SER A 823 -44.81 23.37 48.09
CA SER A 823 -43.82 24.37 47.57
C SER A 823 -42.37 24.42 48.13
N TYR A 824 -41.29 24.37 47.32
CA TYR A 824 -41.04 25.11 46.07
C TYR A 824 -40.02 24.40 45.12
N PHE A 825 -40.10 24.72 43.82
CA PHE A 825 -39.06 24.59 42.76
C PHE A 825 -38.11 23.37 42.74
N SER A 826 -38.35 22.43 41.82
CA SER A 826 -37.60 22.38 40.54
C SER A 826 -38.22 21.35 39.57
N SER A 827 -38.06 21.55 38.25
CA SER A 827 -38.68 20.73 37.20
C SER A 827 -37.77 19.60 36.71
N THR A 828 -38.31 18.39 36.55
CA THR A 828 -37.65 17.25 35.89
C THR A 828 -38.39 16.88 34.59
N LEU A 829 -37.73 16.16 33.68
CA LEU A 829 -38.29 15.70 32.40
C LEU A 829 -39.55 14.85 32.58
N SER A 830 -40.45 14.87 31.59
CA SER A 830 -40.91 13.65 30.91
C SER A 830 -41.70 13.90 29.62
N GLN A 831 -41.43 13.02 28.65
CA GLN A 831 -42.37 12.33 27.74
C GLN A 831 -43.62 13.07 27.20
N LEU A 832 -43.88 12.93 25.90
CA LEU A 832 -44.86 11.93 25.41
C LEU A 832 -44.84 11.80 23.88
N VAL A 833 -44.86 10.55 23.40
CA VAL A 833 -45.28 10.23 22.03
C VAL A 833 -46.79 9.98 22.07
N PHE A 834 -47.56 10.62 21.20
CA PHE A 834 -48.99 10.36 21.03
C PHE A 834 -49.37 10.28 19.56
N CYS A 835 -50.40 9.50 19.24
CA CYS A 835 -50.69 9.07 17.87
C CYS A 835 -51.86 9.83 17.22
N MET A 836 -51.66 10.27 15.97
CA MET A 836 -52.71 10.62 14.99
C MET A 836 -52.32 9.93 13.68
N SER A 837 -53.00 8.90 13.15
CA SER A 837 -54.42 8.73 12.81
C SER A 837 -54.90 9.58 11.61
N LEU A 838 -55.03 8.92 10.44
CA LEU A 838 -55.97 9.24 9.36
C LEU A 838 -56.52 7.90 8.78
N PRO A 839 -57.70 7.87 8.12
CA PRO A 839 -58.57 6.68 8.10
C PRO A 839 -58.32 5.69 6.96
N GLY A 840 -58.75 4.44 7.16
CA GLY A 840 -58.73 3.37 6.15
C GLY A 840 -60.12 2.91 5.69
N LEU A 841 -60.16 1.84 4.90
CA LEU A 841 -61.38 1.16 4.45
C LEU A 841 -61.32 -0.35 4.74
N THR A 842 -62.20 -0.77 5.65
CA THR A 842 -62.84 -2.09 5.82
C THR A 842 -62.26 -3.33 5.11
N ALA A 843 -61.94 -4.37 5.89
CA ALA A 843 -61.69 -5.73 5.41
C ALA A 843 -62.97 -6.60 5.41
N GLN A 844 -63.03 -7.61 4.52
CA GLN A 844 -63.92 -8.77 4.63
C GLN A 844 -63.22 -10.06 4.17
N HIS A 845 -63.45 -11.15 4.91
CA HIS A 845 -63.21 -12.56 4.54
C HIS A 845 -64.57 -13.22 4.18
N PRO A 846 -64.67 -14.52 3.79
CA PRO A 846 -63.65 -15.50 3.40
C PRO A 846 -63.90 -16.12 1.99
N HIS A 847 -63.14 -17.14 1.57
CA HIS A 847 -63.65 -18.50 1.25
C HIS A 847 -62.55 -19.46 0.74
N THR A 848 -62.89 -20.74 0.59
CA THR A 848 -62.02 -21.89 0.22
C THR A 848 -62.13 -22.24 -1.26
N ASP A 849 -61.10 -22.83 -1.88
CA ASP A 849 -61.00 -24.30 -2.09
C ASP A 849 -59.82 -24.75 -2.98
N ASN A 850 -59.65 -26.07 -3.10
CA ASN A 850 -58.54 -26.74 -3.79
C ASN A 850 -58.70 -26.79 -5.33
N LEU A 851 -57.59 -26.69 -6.08
CA LEU A 851 -57.15 -27.78 -6.98
C LEU A 851 -55.70 -27.62 -7.44
N CYS A 852 -55.11 -28.68 -7.98
CA CYS A 852 -53.72 -28.72 -8.47
C CYS A 852 -53.67 -29.31 -9.89
N SER A 853 -52.94 -28.68 -10.82
CA SER A 853 -52.08 -29.34 -11.84
C SER A 853 -51.60 -28.38 -12.97
N VAL A 854 -50.29 -28.15 -13.02
CA VAL A 854 -49.42 -28.03 -14.21
C VAL A 854 -49.91 -27.28 -15.47
N ARG A 855 -49.37 -26.06 -15.69
CA ARG A 855 -48.58 -25.71 -16.91
C ARG A 855 -47.84 -24.36 -16.75
N GLN A 856 -46.53 -24.38 -17.05
CA GLN A 856 -45.64 -23.22 -17.30
C GLN A 856 -45.53 -22.97 -18.82
N PRO A 857 -44.82 -21.94 -19.35
CA PRO A 857 -43.97 -20.89 -18.73
C PRO A 857 -44.57 -19.46 -18.95
N VAL A 858 -43.93 -18.28 -18.79
CA VAL A 858 -42.50 -17.83 -18.80
C VAL A 858 -42.29 -16.63 -17.84
N THR A 859 -41.09 -16.05 -17.82
CA THR A 859 -40.74 -14.71 -17.28
C THR A 859 -40.84 -14.48 -15.76
N HIS A 860 -40.17 -15.32 -14.96
CA HIS A 860 -39.63 -14.85 -13.66
C HIS A 860 -38.36 -15.61 -13.19
N CYS A 861 -37.51 -16.05 -14.14
CA CYS A 861 -36.51 -17.10 -13.90
C CYS A 861 -35.03 -16.69 -14.09
N PHE A 862 -34.70 -15.40 -14.18
CA PHE A 862 -33.34 -14.94 -14.55
C PHE A 862 -32.49 -14.29 -13.44
N LEU A 863 -33.05 -14.03 -12.25
CA LEU A 863 -32.31 -13.41 -11.12
C LEU A 863 -32.18 -14.29 -9.87
N TYR A 864 -32.73 -15.51 -9.88
CA TYR A 864 -32.65 -16.46 -8.76
C TYR A 864 -31.73 -17.66 -9.02
N ALA A 865 -31.06 -17.69 -10.18
CA ALA A 865 -30.31 -18.86 -10.68
C ALA A 865 -28.77 -18.75 -10.56
N VAL A 866 -28.22 -17.58 -10.17
CA VAL A 866 -26.77 -17.30 -10.22
C VAL A 866 -26.06 -17.52 -8.87
N MET A 867 -26.80 -17.80 -7.78
CA MET A 867 -26.20 -18.02 -6.45
C MET A 867 -26.49 -19.40 -5.82
N VAL A 868 -27.26 -20.28 -6.49
CA VAL A 868 -27.49 -21.67 -6.02
C VAL A 868 -27.42 -22.66 -7.19
N GLN A 869 -26.20 -22.99 -7.62
CA GLN A 869 -25.88 -24.25 -8.30
C GLN A 869 -24.66 -24.94 -7.67
N LEU A 870 -24.74 -25.17 -6.37
CA LEU A 870 -24.32 -26.46 -5.83
C LEU A 870 -25.59 -27.17 -5.37
N GLN A 871 -25.91 -28.30 -6.00
CA GLN A 871 -26.74 -29.31 -5.35
C GLN A 871 -26.02 -29.79 -4.08
N PRO A 872 -26.74 -30.35 -3.09
CA PRO A 872 -26.11 -31.15 -2.05
C PRO A 872 -25.55 -32.42 -2.67
N GLN A 873 -24.35 -32.34 -3.25
CA GLN A 873 -23.44 -33.47 -3.20
C GLN A 873 -23.25 -33.81 -1.72
N GLU A 874 -23.26 -35.10 -1.39
CA GLU A 874 -22.71 -35.55 -0.13
C GLU A 874 -21.21 -35.22 -0.15
N ILE A 875 -20.84 -34.09 0.46
CA ILE A 875 -19.45 -33.76 0.72
C ILE A 875 -18.98 -34.73 1.79
N SER A 876 -18.52 -35.91 1.35
CA SER A 876 -17.68 -36.77 2.16
C SER A 876 -16.53 -35.90 2.67
N PRO A 877 -16.42 -35.63 3.98
CA PRO A 877 -15.42 -34.68 4.45
C PRO A 877 -14.02 -35.17 4.07
N PRO A 878 -13.10 -34.27 3.66
CA PRO A 878 -11.71 -34.65 3.48
C PRO A 878 -11.22 -35.27 4.80
N PRO A 879 -10.55 -36.43 4.77
CA PRO A 879 -10.49 -37.31 5.93
C PRO A 879 -9.68 -36.70 7.08
N THR A 880 -10.40 -36.12 8.05
CA THR A 880 -10.02 -36.23 9.45
C THR A 880 -9.76 -37.71 9.75
N ALA A 881 -8.68 -38.01 10.47
CA ALA A 881 -8.22 -39.38 10.57
C ALA A 881 -9.27 -40.32 11.17
N ASN A 882 -9.21 -41.60 10.76
CA ASN A 882 -10.08 -42.70 11.22
C ASN A 882 -9.87 -42.97 12.72
N LEU A 883 -10.52 -42.13 13.52
CA LEU A 883 -10.67 -42.14 14.96
C LEU A 883 -12.16 -42.31 15.24
N ASP A 884 -12.52 -43.10 16.25
CA ASP A 884 -13.91 -43.18 16.70
C ASP A 884 -14.36 -41.82 17.26
N ARG A 885 -15.42 -41.25 16.69
CA ARG A 885 -16.00 -39.95 17.09
C ARG A 885 -17.20 -40.08 18.01
N SER A 886 -17.64 -41.30 18.33
CA SER A 886 -18.87 -41.58 19.07
C SER A 886 -18.88 -41.07 20.52
N ASN A 887 -17.78 -40.44 20.99
CA ASN A 887 -17.65 -39.85 22.31
C ASN A 887 -16.60 -38.71 22.36
N ASP A 888 -16.27 -38.10 21.20
CA ASP A 888 -15.20 -37.10 21.10
C ASP A 888 -15.72 -35.68 21.39
N LYS A 889 -15.75 -35.31 22.68
CA LYS A 889 -16.19 -33.98 23.14
C LYS A 889 -15.52 -32.80 22.41
N VAL A 890 -14.27 -32.94 21.95
CA VAL A 890 -13.57 -31.86 21.22
C VAL A 890 -14.19 -31.69 19.84
N TYR A 891 -14.40 -32.80 19.11
CA TYR A 891 -15.12 -32.81 17.83
C TYR A 891 -16.55 -32.29 17.96
N GLU A 892 -17.28 -32.67 19.01
CA GLU A 892 -18.63 -32.18 19.29
C GLU A 892 -18.66 -30.65 19.48
N ASN A 893 -17.74 -30.10 20.28
CA ASN A 893 -17.69 -28.66 20.54
C ASN A 893 -17.18 -27.83 19.35
N VAL A 894 -16.23 -28.32 18.55
CA VAL A 894 -15.88 -27.70 17.27
C VAL A 894 -17.09 -27.70 16.32
N THR A 895 -17.82 -28.81 16.26
CA THR A 895 -19.06 -28.90 15.47
C THR A 895 -20.14 -27.95 15.99
N GLY A 896 -20.22 -27.74 17.31
CA GLY A 896 -21.10 -26.74 17.94
C GLY A 896 -20.75 -25.30 17.57
N LEU A 897 -19.46 -24.94 17.60
CA LEU A 897 -18.96 -23.62 17.19
C LEU A 897 -19.19 -23.35 15.69
N VAL A 898 -18.92 -24.35 14.83
CA VAL A 898 -19.22 -24.26 13.39
C VAL A 898 -20.73 -24.10 13.14
N LYS A 899 -21.59 -24.82 13.89
CA LYS A 899 -23.06 -24.63 13.82
C LYS A 899 -23.47 -23.22 14.24
N ALA A 900 -22.93 -22.67 15.32
CA ALA A 900 -23.22 -21.30 15.76
C ALA A 900 -22.83 -20.25 14.70
N VAL A 901 -21.70 -20.45 14.01
CA VAL A 901 -21.26 -19.58 12.90
C VAL A 901 -22.16 -19.71 11.66
N ILE A 902 -22.64 -20.91 11.33
CA ILE A 902 -23.60 -21.12 10.22
C ILE A 902 -24.98 -20.54 10.56
N GLU A 903 -25.44 -20.69 11.81
CA GLU A 903 -26.68 -20.10 12.28
C GLU A 903 -26.59 -18.56 12.26
N MET A 904 -25.47 -18.00 12.73
CA MET A 904 -25.15 -16.58 12.60
C MET A 904 -25.18 -16.11 11.14
N SER A 905 -24.56 -16.86 10.21
CA SER A 905 -24.51 -16.45 8.80
C SER A 905 -25.85 -16.57 8.06
N SER A 906 -26.75 -17.44 8.53
CA SER A 906 -28.13 -17.50 8.03
C SER A 906 -28.99 -16.31 8.51
N LYS A 907 -28.87 -15.91 9.78
CA LYS A 907 -29.71 -14.86 10.39
C LYS A 907 -29.26 -13.44 10.04
N ILE A 908 -27.95 -13.21 9.82
CA ILE A 908 -27.39 -11.86 9.63
C ILE A 908 -27.97 -11.10 8.42
N GLN A 909 -28.47 -11.79 7.39
CA GLN A 909 -29.03 -11.14 6.20
C GLN A 909 -30.28 -10.31 6.56
N PRO A 910 -31.39 -10.90 7.07
CA PRO A 910 -32.56 -10.14 7.52
C PRO A 910 -32.38 -9.39 8.85
N ALA A 911 -31.45 -9.82 9.73
CA ALA A 911 -31.37 -9.31 11.11
C ALA A 911 -31.09 -7.79 11.22
N PRO A 912 -31.70 -7.10 12.21
CA PRO A 912 -31.38 -5.74 12.62
C PRO A 912 -30.20 -5.71 13.63
N PRO A 913 -29.61 -4.53 13.94
CA PRO A 913 -28.40 -4.39 14.76
C PRO A 913 -28.46 -4.96 16.17
N GLU A 914 -29.66 -4.99 16.76
CA GLU A 914 -29.92 -5.44 18.12
C GLU A 914 -29.69 -6.96 18.25
N GLU A 915 -29.91 -7.71 17.16
CA GLU A 915 -29.71 -9.17 17.10
C GLU A 915 -28.25 -9.57 16.87
N TYR A 916 -27.37 -8.66 16.41
CA TYR A 916 -25.96 -9.01 16.16
C TYR A 916 -25.24 -9.40 17.46
N VAL A 917 -25.61 -8.79 18.60
CA VAL A 917 -24.99 -9.04 19.91
C VAL A 917 -25.28 -10.45 20.44
N PRO A 918 -26.54 -10.94 20.52
CA PRO A 918 -26.79 -12.33 20.90
C PRO A 918 -26.14 -13.32 19.92
N MET A 919 -26.17 -13.05 18.61
CA MET A 919 -25.54 -13.94 17.62
C MET A 919 -24.03 -14.12 17.82
N VAL A 920 -23.28 -13.04 18.10
CA VAL A 920 -21.84 -13.14 18.42
C VAL A 920 -21.60 -13.71 19.82
N LYS A 921 -22.51 -13.46 20.77
CA LYS A 921 -22.46 -14.05 22.12
C LYS A 921 -22.61 -15.57 22.09
N ASP A 922 -23.47 -16.11 21.23
CA ASP A 922 -23.68 -17.56 21.08
C ASP A 922 -22.43 -18.24 20.47
N VAL A 923 -21.81 -17.61 19.47
CA VAL A 923 -20.50 -18.03 18.93
C VAL A 923 -19.41 -18.00 20.01
N GLY A 924 -19.34 -16.92 20.81
CA GLY A 924 -18.40 -16.80 21.92
C GLY A 924 -18.64 -17.81 23.06
N LEU A 925 -19.89 -18.21 23.30
CA LEU A 925 -20.24 -19.25 24.27
C LEU A 925 -19.80 -20.63 23.77
N ALA A 926 -20.04 -20.95 22.49
CA ALA A 926 -19.56 -22.19 21.88
C ALA A 926 -18.02 -22.28 21.90
N LEU A 927 -17.31 -21.19 21.61
CA LEU A 927 -15.86 -21.15 21.72
C LEU A 927 -15.38 -21.38 23.17
N ARG A 928 -16.04 -20.78 24.17
CA ARG A 928 -15.67 -20.99 25.58
C ARG A 928 -15.80 -22.46 25.99
N THR A 929 -16.88 -23.14 25.57
CA THR A 929 -17.08 -24.57 25.84
C THR A 929 -16.05 -25.44 25.13
N LEU A 930 -15.68 -25.10 23.90
CA LEU A 930 -14.58 -25.74 23.17
C LEU A 930 -13.24 -25.60 23.91
N LEU A 931 -12.85 -24.36 24.28
CA LEU A 931 -11.58 -24.10 24.94
C LEU A 931 -11.45 -24.86 26.26
N ALA A 932 -12.48 -24.82 27.11
CA ALA A 932 -12.50 -25.56 28.37
C ALA A 932 -12.40 -27.09 28.17
N THR A 933 -13.03 -27.63 27.12
CA THR A 933 -12.94 -29.05 26.76
C THR A 933 -11.54 -29.43 26.25
N VAL A 934 -10.86 -28.50 25.56
CA VAL A 934 -9.46 -28.67 25.14
C VAL A 934 -8.53 -28.61 26.36
N ASP A 935 -8.79 -27.74 27.34
CA ASP A 935 -8.03 -27.68 28.59
C ASP A 935 -8.22 -28.96 29.45
N GLU A 936 -9.42 -29.56 29.50
CA GLU A 936 -9.65 -30.90 30.08
C GLU A 936 -8.86 -32.02 29.35
N THR A 937 -8.64 -31.85 28.04
CA THR A 937 -7.99 -32.84 27.17
C THR A 937 -6.46 -32.68 27.16
N LEU A 938 -5.94 -31.46 27.35
CA LEU A 938 -4.53 -31.12 27.20
C LEU A 938 -3.59 -31.99 28.05
N PRO A 939 -3.85 -32.29 29.35
CA PRO A 939 -2.99 -33.15 30.17
C PRO A 939 -2.89 -34.60 29.70
N GLN A 940 -3.82 -35.03 28.83
CA GLN A 940 -3.88 -36.40 28.29
C GLN A 940 -3.03 -36.55 27.01
N LEU A 941 -2.61 -35.42 26.41
CA LEU A 941 -1.80 -35.38 25.19
C LEU A 941 -0.30 -35.23 25.50
N PRO A 942 0.62 -35.61 24.59
CA PRO A 942 2.05 -35.50 24.83
C PRO A 942 2.50 -34.04 24.95
N ALA A 943 3.34 -33.75 25.95
CA ALA A 943 3.83 -32.40 26.26
C ALA A 943 4.54 -31.69 25.11
N SER A 944 5.08 -32.43 24.12
CA SER A 944 5.63 -31.88 22.88
C SER A 944 4.61 -31.15 22.01
N THR A 945 3.31 -31.42 22.18
CA THR A 945 2.21 -30.80 21.40
C THR A 945 1.47 -29.69 22.15
N HIS A 946 1.67 -29.56 23.48
CA HIS A 946 0.94 -28.58 24.30
C HIS A 946 1.13 -27.15 23.79
N ARG A 947 2.37 -26.79 23.43
CA ARG A 947 2.71 -25.47 22.90
C ARG A 947 2.01 -25.14 21.57
N GLU A 948 1.76 -26.14 20.72
CA GLU A 948 1.06 -25.95 19.45
C GLU A 948 -0.44 -25.71 19.69
N ILE A 949 -1.02 -26.47 20.62
CA ILE A 949 -2.42 -26.32 21.05
C ILE A 949 -2.65 -24.97 21.74
N GLU A 950 -1.78 -24.55 22.67
CA GLU A 950 -1.83 -23.23 23.31
C GLU A 950 -1.81 -22.08 22.30
N MET A 951 -1.00 -22.19 21.24
CA MET A 951 -0.92 -21.14 20.21
C MET A 951 -2.21 -21.07 19.39
N ALA A 952 -2.85 -22.21 19.10
CA ALA A 952 -4.15 -22.26 18.45
C ALA A 952 -5.28 -21.75 19.37
N GLN A 953 -5.28 -22.06 20.67
CA GLN A 953 -6.21 -21.48 21.64
C GLN A 953 -6.05 -19.95 21.72
N LYS A 954 -4.81 -19.42 21.68
CA LYS A 954 -4.53 -17.98 21.66
C LYS A 954 -4.97 -17.31 20.35
N LEU A 955 -4.88 -18.02 19.21
CA LEU A 955 -5.42 -17.56 17.92
C LEU A 955 -6.94 -17.39 17.98
N LEU A 956 -7.69 -18.42 18.40
CA LEU A 956 -9.16 -18.34 18.47
C LEU A 956 -9.70 -17.22 19.37
N ASN A 957 -9.00 -16.90 20.46
CA ASN A 957 -9.34 -15.74 21.30
C ASN A 957 -9.11 -14.40 20.58
N SER A 958 -8.08 -14.31 19.73
CA SER A 958 -7.86 -13.17 18.83
C SER A 958 -8.92 -13.07 17.75
N ASP A 959 -9.36 -14.20 17.17
CA ASP A 959 -10.36 -14.22 16.10
C ASP A 959 -11.75 -13.83 16.63
N LEU A 960 -12.11 -14.27 17.84
CA LEU A 960 -13.32 -13.79 18.53
C LEU A 960 -13.24 -12.28 18.84
N ALA A 961 -12.06 -11.76 19.19
CA ALA A 961 -11.86 -10.33 19.39
C ALA A 961 -12.00 -9.52 18.08
N GLU A 962 -11.49 -10.03 16.95
CA GLU A 962 -11.76 -9.40 15.64
C GLU A 962 -13.24 -9.49 15.27
N LEU A 963 -13.92 -10.62 15.50
CA LEU A 963 -15.35 -10.78 15.26
C LEU A 963 -16.19 -9.75 16.04
N ILE A 964 -15.91 -9.57 17.33
CA ILE A 964 -16.53 -8.54 18.18
C ILE A 964 -16.21 -7.12 17.65
N GLY A 965 -15.00 -6.90 17.15
CA GLY A 965 -14.61 -5.65 16.48
C GLY A 965 -15.42 -5.37 15.21
N LYS A 966 -15.60 -6.36 14.34
CA LYS A 966 -16.44 -6.24 13.13
C LYS A 966 -17.92 -6.05 13.47
N MET A 967 -18.41 -6.70 14.53
CA MET A 967 -19.77 -6.53 15.03
C MET A 967 -20.03 -5.09 15.46
N LYS A 968 -19.14 -4.49 16.27
CA LYS A 968 -19.26 -3.09 16.70
C LYS A 968 -19.30 -2.13 15.50
N LEU A 969 -18.49 -2.36 14.47
CA LEU A 969 -18.55 -1.59 13.22
C LEU A 969 -19.86 -1.81 12.45
N ALA A 970 -20.36 -3.05 12.35
CA ALA A 970 -21.63 -3.36 11.69
C ALA A 970 -22.85 -2.73 12.38
N GLN A 971 -22.80 -2.54 13.70
CA GLN A 971 -23.80 -1.77 14.45
C GLN A 971 -23.62 -0.26 14.22
N GLN A 972 -22.40 0.27 14.36
CA GLN A 972 -22.10 1.70 14.22
C GLN A 972 -22.49 2.26 12.85
N TYR A 973 -22.31 1.49 11.78
CA TYR A 973 -22.53 1.93 10.40
C TYR A 973 -23.82 1.40 9.77
N VAL A 974 -24.79 0.93 10.57
CA VAL A 974 -26.05 0.36 10.05
C VAL A 974 -26.85 1.34 9.18
N MET A 975 -26.94 2.62 9.54
CA MET A 975 -27.69 3.65 8.79
C MET A 975 -26.89 4.21 7.60
N THR A 976 -25.98 3.42 7.00
CA THR A 976 -25.12 3.86 5.90
C THR A 976 -25.12 2.85 4.74
N SER A 977 -24.77 3.30 3.54
CA SER A 977 -24.58 2.43 2.38
C SER A 977 -23.52 1.33 2.57
N LEU A 978 -22.65 1.45 3.59
CA LEU A 978 -21.64 0.45 3.95
C LEU A 978 -22.17 -0.69 4.83
N GLN A 979 -23.45 -0.68 5.22
CA GLN A 979 -24.08 -1.72 6.06
C GLN A 979 -23.80 -3.14 5.51
N GLN A 980 -23.91 -3.35 4.20
CA GLN A 980 -23.66 -4.65 3.57
C GLN A 980 -22.18 -5.06 3.65
N ASP A 981 -21.25 -4.12 3.45
CA ASP A 981 -19.80 -4.39 3.56
C ASP A 981 -19.37 -4.70 5.01
N TYR A 982 -19.99 -4.07 6.02
CA TYR A 982 -19.71 -4.40 7.41
C TYR A 982 -20.38 -5.71 7.86
N LYS A 983 -21.61 -6.02 7.40
CA LYS A 983 -22.21 -7.37 7.55
C LYS A 983 -21.29 -8.43 6.93
N LYS A 984 -20.76 -8.18 5.72
CA LYS A 984 -19.82 -9.07 5.02
C LYS A 984 -18.48 -9.24 5.76
N GLN A 985 -17.93 -8.18 6.34
CA GLN A 985 -16.72 -8.28 7.16
C GLN A 985 -16.95 -9.09 8.45
N MET A 986 -18.11 -8.92 9.11
CA MET A 986 -18.48 -9.72 10.28
C MET A 986 -18.60 -11.21 9.93
N LEU A 987 -19.21 -11.54 8.78
CA LEU A 987 -19.23 -12.90 8.24
C LEU A 987 -17.83 -13.48 8.00
N THR A 988 -16.92 -12.71 7.38
CA THR A 988 -15.55 -13.16 7.12
C THR A 988 -14.80 -13.49 8.42
N ALA A 989 -14.96 -12.68 9.47
CA ALA A 989 -14.35 -12.94 10.78
C ALA A 989 -14.94 -14.19 11.46
N ALA A 990 -16.27 -14.39 11.38
CA ALA A 990 -16.92 -15.58 11.92
C ALA A 990 -16.48 -16.87 11.19
N HIS A 991 -16.34 -16.81 9.86
CA HIS A 991 -15.83 -17.94 9.07
C HIS A 991 -14.35 -18.24 9.36
N ALA A 992 -13.50 -17.24 9.61
CA ALA A 992 -12.11 -17.46 10.02
C ALA A 992 -12.03 -18.24 11.35
N LEU A 993 -12.76 -17.78 12.38
CA LEU A 993 -12.86 -18.47 13.67
C LEU A 993 -13.33 -19.93 13.54
N ALA A 994 -14.28 -20.22 12.62
CA ALA A 994 -14.74 -21.57 12.35
C ALA A 994 -13.68 -22.46 11.64
N VAL A 995 -12.87 -21.88 10.75
CA VAL A 995 -11.75 -22.58 10.09
C VAL A 995 -10.64 -22.88 11.09
N ASP A 996 -10.23 -21.92 11.92
CA ASP A 996 -9.17 -22.15 12.90
C ASP A 996 -9.60 -23.05 14.06
N ALA A 997 -10.90 -23.11 14.39
CA ALA A 997 -11.43 -24.10 15.33
C ALA A 997 -11.31 -25.53 14.77
N LYS A 998 -11.43 -25.70 13.44
CA LYS A 998 -11.12 -26.97 12.78
C LYS A 998 -9.61 -27.24 12.77
N ASN A 999 -8.78 -26.24 12.51
CA ASN A 999 -7.32 -26.40 12.56
C ASN A 999 -6.84 -26.88 13.95
N LEU A 1000 -7.45 -26.38 15.03
CA LEU A 1000 -7.22 -26.86 16.40
C LEU A 1000 -7.58 -28.35 16.58
N LEU A 1001 -8.72 -28.80 16.05
CA LEU A 1001 -9.10 -30.22 16.03
C LEU A 1001 -8.09 -31.07 15.26
N ASP A 1002 -7.68 -30.63 14.06
CA ASP A 1002 -6.72 -31.34 13.21
C ASP A 1002 -5.34 -31.47 13.89
N VAL A 1003 -4.92 -30.50 14.71
CA VAL A 1003 -3.71 -30.59 15.56
C VAL A 1003 -3.89 -31.58 16.72
N ILE A 1004 -5.03 -31.55 17.40
CA ILE A 1004 -5.36 -32.48 18.50
C ILE A 1004 -5.43 -33.92 18.00
N ASP A 1005 -6.03 -34.17 16.83
CA ASP A 1005 -6.11 -35.50 16.22
C ASP A 1005 -4.73 -36.00 15.77
N GLN A 1006 -3.89 -35.14 15.18
CA GLN A 1006 -2.50 -35.49 14.92
C GLN A 1006 -1.72 -35.84 16.19
N SER A 1007 -2.06 -35.23 17.33
CA SER A 1007 -1.47 -35.57 18.64
C SER A 1007 -1.95 -36.96 19.13
N ARG A 1008 -3.27 -37.21 19.09
CA ARG A 1008 -3.88 -38.52 19.42
C ARG A 1008 -3.31 -39.67 18.59
N LEU A 1009 -3.16 -39.49 17.27
CA LEU A 1009 -2.57 -40.51 16.38
C LEU A 1009 -1.12 -40.85 16.73
N LYS A 1010 -0.31 -39.86 17.14
CA LYS A 1010 1.08 -40.07 17.59
C LYS A 1010 1.13 -40.94 18.87
N MET A 1011 0.15 -40.82 19.76
CA MET A 1011 0.03 -41.73 20.93
C MET A 1011 -0.36 -43.15 20.51
N MET A 1012 -1.30 -43.30 19.57
CA MET A 1012 -1.75 -44.61 19.06
C MET A 1012 -0.64 -45.37 18.32
N SER A 1013 0.30 -44.66 17.67
CA SER A 1013 1.47 -45.29 17.02
C SER A 1013 2.55 -45.75 18.00
N GLN A 1014 2.61 -45.18 19.21
CA GLN A 1014 3.59 -45.53 20.25
C GLN A 1014 3.10 -46.63 21.22
N SER A 1015 1.82 -47.01 21.16
CA SER A 1015 1.17 -47.92 22.12
C SER A 1015 0.93 -49.34 21.59
N ARG A 1016 1.46 -49.68 20.41
CA ARG A 1016 1.56 -51.09 19.95
C ARG A 1016 2.88 -51.71 20.43
N PRO A 1017 2.87 -52.76 21.26
CA PRO A 1017 4.05 -53.61 21.42
C PRO A 1017 4.35 -54.38 20.11
N HIS A 1018 5.58 -54.87 20.01
CA HIS A 1018 6.04 -55.75 18.92
C HIS A 1018 5.42 -57.14 18.98
#